data_AF-A0A3E4YLN3-F1
#
_entry.id   AF-A0A3E4YLN3-F1
#
_cell.length_a   1.000
_cell.length_b   1.000
_cell.length_c   1.000
_cell.angle_alpha   90.00
_cell.angle_beta   90.00
_cell.angle_gamma   90.00
#
_symmetry.space_group_name_H-M   'P 1'
#
loop_
_entity.id
_entity.type
_entity.pdbx_description
1 polymer ?
#
loop_
_entity_poly.entity_id
_entity_poly.type
_entity_poly.pdbx_seq_one_letter_code
_entity_poly.pdbx_strand_id
1 'polypeptide(L)'
;MIKFNGNEIPHTYFNEDNIVLDIQSSYPISVFADKLRKHELNDDDYTITAFTNNNGASVYYHSLAEQNMSDNGPSFTHLFDGEVEEGLNDIESEGRNIAFVKYESYQFGNTTPECAVIEDFSINPDNPKYADNYKILYDNVMDALGIMPTLANMEDVDNYSINDLIKDSQDGNHLYWAFEYIGDTNKIPSINDIKLYQSLNSYEKRLFNESQLNPAYKLSVVKDLKELNKNMVLTQNLLKVMEEMRIDKNDLMNTYFANDNLKNSDDFLMADEAFKKANRGRSPRVLPEMIMAWRNYYHTSKLTSKEIKEIVDNFTLASLSQIAKYNNPALYILANELHFNEIPKEHIEVFASYLTVNDVKRLEEKGFIDWYKDNHELGASYLSSTLEAVDNIDHFDIGKTAQQLIYEKSQKRGLTEAEEIKRRYGIDFADNVVAIPGRGVRATDGKNVMYMLKPDDARNITVGYDTHCCQHLGGAGGTCMLDAISNPSSAITVIEDVKTQKIKAQAWTRYDSLSDTLVFDNMEFANDGEVQSFSPLITAWSMAMPEKNIHVGTGFNQGMTNWGKQVSRANSNGGYVHFENENSSVCGSSLYTDYHSQNARCIKKSGDVLLNSNISDITISREPENENEYSYMINPVVLYITKNSETKITTQMKKDIYASLDSDEPFPQDYVKILVGGDKKNTGSLIENIKTLSLESQRYILENKPDAVQYIKNVNPDIALEVLKKTPNKIKDMSDVTYEQAEAVLGINGLLLEFVTEKPSWQNFTKEQKDLLVSCAITQNPYAIKRMKEPDPKWVSMAIFKKKDIIISYPKVSEYIWVSVLKTYPHMIKYAINPTYKMQATAIRKNPYVLNEIKNPDTKIIHEAIGLCGSLILNPKYKPYIDNNTRKAAIKNNPFIADKLDDISTDEKKIVNRINSYKDEEFEVNDLNDMSLELA
;
A
#
# COMPACT_ATOMS: atom_id res chain seq x y z
N MET A 1 1.06 28.60 0.32
CA MET A 1 0.17 27.44 0.66
C MET A 1 -1.04 27.96 1.44
N ILE A 2 -2.27 27.52 1.11
CA ILE A 2 -3.50 28.01 1.75
C ILE A 2 -4.22 26.94 2.57
N LYS A 3 -4.76 27.34 3.71
CA LYS A 3 -5.83 26.66 4.42
C LYS A 3 -7.09 27.53 4.39
N PHE A 4 -8.14 27.11 3.68
CA PHE A 4 -9.36 27.90 3.48
C PHE A 4 -10.57 27.25 4.15
N ASN A 5 -11.21 27.94 5.09
CA ASN A 5 -12.33 27.45 5.90
C ASN A 5 -12.04 26.07 6.54
N GLY A 6 -10.79 25.88 6.99
CA GLY A 6 -10.33 24.63 7.60
C GLY A 6 -9.78 23.57 6.64
N ASN A 7 -9.97 23.72 5.32
CA ASN A 7 -9.49 22.77 4.33
C ASN A 7 -8.09 23.16 3.83
N GLU A 8 -7.16 22.21 3.78
CA GLU A 8 -5.86 22.36 3.11
C GLU A 8 -6.09 22.37 1.59
N ILE A 9 -5.58 23.39 0.90
CA ILE A 9 -5.68 23.50 -0.57
C ILE A 9 -4.25 23.64 -1.11
N PRO A 10 -3.76 22.64 -1.89
CA PRO A 10 -2.42 22.69 -2.46
C PRO A 10 -2.32 23.78 -3.53
N HIS A 11 -1.08 24.19 -3.76
CA HIS A 11 -0.70 25.10 -4.84
C HIS A 11 -0.44 24.32 -6.13
N THR A 12 -0.62 24.96 -7.28
CA THR A 12 -0.49 24.35 -8.63
C THR A 12 0.77 24.84 -9.34
N TYR A 13 1.18 26.10 -9.11
CA TYR A 13 2.22 26.80 -9.85
C TYR A 13 3.33 27.39 -8.96
N PHE A 14 3.06 27.63 -7.67
CA PHE A 14 4.07 28.06 -6.69
C PHE A 14 4.78 26.86 -6.04
N ASN A 15 6.10 26.78 -6.20
CA ASN A 15 6.95 25.90 -5.40
C ASN A 15 7.50 26.67 -4.18
N GLU A 16 7.31 26.08 -3.00
CA GLU A 16 7.86 26.55 -1.71
C GLU A 16 7.57 28.01 -1.32
N ASP A 17 6.29 28.32 -1.08
CA ASP A 17 6.00 29.44 -0.17
C ASP A 17 6.57 29.15 1.22
N ASN A 18 7.45 30.04 1.70
CA ASN A 18 7.76 30.16 3.12
C ASN A 18 6.56 30.69 3.95
N ILE A 19 5.42 30.98 3.31
CA ILE A 19 4.21 31.52 3.93
C ILE A 19 3.05 30.52 3.87
N VAL A 20 2.38 30.33 5.01
CA VAL A 20 1.09 29.63 5.11
C VAL A 20 0.01 30.66 5.45
N LEU A 21 -1.07 30.70 4.67
CA LEU A 21 -2.22 31.57 4.90
C LEU A 21 -3.41 30.74 5.43
N ASP A 22 -3.79 30.95 6.69
CA ASP A 22 -5.04 30.41 7.25
C ASP A 22 -6.14 31.47 7.04
N ILE A 23 -7.07 31.17 6.15
CA ILE A 23 -8.16 32.06 5.70
C ILE A 23 -9.48 31.46 6.17
N GLN A 24 -10.22 32.20 6.98
CA GLN A 24 -11.62 31.92 7.29
C GLN A 24 -12.47 32.99 6.59
N SER A 25 -13.52 32.60 5.88
CA SER A 25 -14.43 33.53 5.19
C SER A 25 -15.86 32.99 5.10
N SER A 26 -16.82 33.91 5.11
CA SER A 26 -18.24 33.63 4.83
C SER A 26 -18.49 33.15 3.40
N TYR A 27 -17.55 33.37 2.47
CA TYR A 27 -17.67 33.04 1.05
C TYR A 27 -16.98 31.72 0.66
N PRO A 28 -17.48 31.00 -0.37
CA PRO A 28 -16.70 29.98 -1.07
C PRO A 28 -15.42 30.59 -1.69
N ILE A 29 -14.33 29.83 -1.77
CA ILE A 29 -13.02 30.34 -2.22
C ILE A 29 -13.05 31.01 -3.61
N SER A 30 -13.85 30.53 -4.55
CA SER A 30 -14.00 31.17 -5.87
C SER A 30 -14.72 32.53 -5.83
N VAL A 31 -15.67 32.70 -4.89
CA VAL A 31 -16.35 33.99 -4.65
C VAL A 31 -15.42 34.92 -3.88
N PHE A 32 -14.68 34.40 -2.90
CA PHE A 32 -13.64 35.15 -2.19
C PHE A 32 -12.58 35.67 -3.16
N ALA A 33 -12.11 34.85 -4.11
CA ALA A 33 -11.13 35.26 -5.12
C ALA A 33 -11.67 36.32 -6.09
N ASP A 34 -12.91 36.21 -6.56
CA ASP A 34 -13.54 37.23 -7.42
C ASP A 34 -13.67 38.58 -6.71
N LYS A 35 -14.07 38.55 -5.43
CA LYS A 35 -14.17 39.74 -4.58
C LYS A 35 -12.82 40.32 -4.20
N LEU A 36 -11.83 39.48 -3.91
CA LEU A 36 -10.46 39.88 -3.64
C LEU A 36 -9.93 40.68 -4.83
N ARG A 37 -9.94 40.05 -6.02
CA ARG A 37 -9.49 40.64 -7.29
C ARG A 37 -10.06 42.03 -7.55
N LYS A 38 -11.37 42.20 -7.38
CA LYS A 38 -12.10 43.45 -7.65
C LYS A 38 -12.03 44.47 -6.51
N HIS A 39 -11.28 44.20 -5.45
CA HIS A 39 -11.24 45.00 -4.22
C HIS A 39 -12.62 45.19 -3.55
N GLU A 40 -13.48 44.16 -3.60
CA GLU A 40 -14.84 44.13 -3.03
C GLU A 40 -15.00 43.25 -1.77
N LEU A 41 -13.90 42.99 -1.04
CA LEU A 41 -13.95 42.31 0.25
C LEU A 41 -14.33 43.30 1.37
N ASN A 42 -15.23 42.89 2.26
CA ASN A 42 -15.49 43.60 3.52
C ASN A 42 -14.69 42.94 4.64
N ASP A 43 -14.08 43.71 5.53
CA ASP A 43 -13.27 43.17 6.63
C ASP A 43 -14.06 42.32 7.65
N ASP A 44 -15.40 42.44 7.68
CA ASP A 44 -16.28 41.60 8.50
C ASP A 44 -16.54 40.19 7.89
N ASP A 45 -16.23 39.98 6.61
CA ASP A 45 -16.54 38.74 5.86
C ASP A 45 -15.40 37.70 5.88
N TYR A 46 -14.23 38.05 6.42
CA TYR A 46 -13.05 37.17 6.43
C TYR A 46 -12.07 37.49 7.57
N THR A 47 -11.24 36.51 7.92
CA THR A 47 -10.05 36.71 8.76
C THR A 47 -8.89 35.94 8.15
N ILE A 48 -7.71 36.58 8.04
CA ILE A 48 -6.48 35.94 7.57
C ILE A 48 -5.47 35.91 8.71
N THR A 49 -4.83 34.76 8.92
CA THR A 49 -3.62 34.66 9.73
C THR A 49 -2.49 34.12 8.84
N ALA A 50 -1.45 34.92 8.64
CA ALA A 50 -0.27 34.52 7.89
C ALA A 50 0.84 34.03 8.82
N PHE A 51 1.49 32.94 8.45
CA PHE A 51 2.61 32.32 9.17
C PHE A 51 3.82 32.25 8.25
N THR A 52 5.03 32.50 8.77
CA THR A 52 6.29 32.39 8.04
C THR A 52 7.19 31.29 8.59
N ASN A 53 8.01 30.68 7.73
CA ASN A 53 9.07 29.73 8.06
C ASN A 53 10.45 30.40 7.94
N ASN A 54 11.26 30.41 9.01
CA ASN A 54 12.48 31.22 9.11
C ASN A 54 13.71 30.72 8.31
N ASN A 55 13.57 29.67 7.50
CA ASN A 55 14.65 29.22 6.61
C ASN A 55 14.62 30.06 5.32
N GLY A 56 15.52 31.06 5.25
CA GLY A 56 15.56 32.10 4.21
C GLY A 56 15.91 31.63 2.79
N ALA A 57 15.07 30.79 2.20
CA ALA A 57 14.93 30.63 0.76
C ALA A 57 14.06 31.77 0.19
N SER A 58 14.43 32.26 -0.99
CA SER A 58 13.66 33.26 -1.74
C SER A 58 12.30 32.70 -2.13
N VAL A 59 11.29 33.57 -2.32
CA VAL A 59 10.08 33.17 -3.04
C VAL A 59 10.47 32.90 -4.50
N TYR A 60 10.44 31.64 -4.90
CA TYR A 60 10.64 31.24 -6.29
C TYR A 60 9.30 30.86 -6.91
N TYR A 61 8.86 31.66 -7.88
CA TYR A 61 8.02 31.11 -8.95
C TYR A 61 8.79 29.97 -9.63
N HIS A 62 8.08 29.14 -10.39
CA HIS A 62 8.68 28.58 -11.60
C HIS A 62 8.76 29.72 -12.64
N SER A 63 9.88 30.40 -12.89
CA SER A 63 11.21 30.43 -12.25
C SER A 63 11.50 31.85 -11.71
N LEU A 64 12.68 32.11 -11.09
CA LEU A 64 13.42 33.38 -11.26
C LEU A 64 14.80 33.33 -10.56
N ALA A 65 15.80 32.78 -11.25
CA ALA A 65 17.21 32.96 -10.89
C ALA A 65 18.01 33.38 -12.14
N GLU A 66 18.41 34.65 -12.20
CA GLU A 66 19.33 35.13 -13.24
C GLU A 66 20.72 34.50 -13.08
N GLN A 67 21.04 33.44 -13.84
CA GLN A 67 22.40 33.22 -14.32
C GLN A 67 22.41 32.71 -15.76
N ASN A 68 23.39 33.23 -16.52
CA ASN A 68 23.59 32.94 -17.93
C ASN A 68 23.77 31.43 -18.19
N MET A 69 23.14 30.91 -19.23
CA MET A 69 23.78 29.95 -20.13
C MET A 69 23.20 30.05 -21.54
N SER A 70 24.08 30.20 -22.51
CA SER A 70 23.76 30.19 -23.94
C SER A 70 23.78 28.75 -24.45
N ASP A 71 22.64 28.20 -24.86
CA ASP A 71 22.59 27.10 -25.82
C ASP A 71 21.21 27.03 -26.52
N ASN A 72 21.19 27.36 -27.81
CA ASN A 72 19.99 27.32 -28.66
C ASN A 72 19.83 25.92 -29.27
N GLY A 73 19.47 24.92 -28.46
CA GLY A 73 19.27 23.53 -28.88
C GLY A 73 17.77 23.15 -29.00
N PRO A 74 17.29 22.59 -30.13
CA PRO A 74 15.88 22.22 -30.31
C PRO A 74 15.51 20.83 -29.74
N SER A 75 16.31 20.28 -28.81
CA SER A 75 16.13 18.90 -28.33
C SER A 75 16.57 18.67 -26.89
N PHE A 76 15.64 18.29 -26.02
CA PHE A 76 15.90 17.28 -25.00
C PHE A 76 15.43 15.94 -25.56
N THR A 77 16.36 15.21 -26.18
CA THR A 77 16.18 13.78 -26.37
C THR A 77 16.56 13.09 -25.08
N HIS A 78 15.58 12.60 -24.32
CA HIS A 78 15.81 11.41 -23.51
C HIS A 78 15.99 10.22 -24.45
N LEU A 79 17.19 10.13 -25.04
CA LEU A 79 17.77 8.83 -25.31
C LEU A 79 17.92 8.18 -23.94
N PHE A 80 17.27 7.04 -23.74
CA PHE A 80 17.69 6.08 -22.72
C PHE A 80 19.05 5.52 -23.15
N ASP A 81 20.10 6.32 -22.97
CA ASP A 81 21.47 5.84 -23.02
C ASP A 81 21.67 4.93 -21.81
N GLY A 82 21.58 3.64 -22.06
CA GLY A 82 21.74 2.61 -21.04
C GLY A 82 23.19 2.45 -20.60
N GLU A 83 23.72 3.42 -19.86
CA GLU A 83 25.02 3.32 -19.16
C GLU A 83 24.96 3.89 -17.73
N VAL A 84 24.93 2.95 -16.77
CA VAL A 84 25.45 3.07 -15.39
C VAL A 84 24.91 4.21 -14.50
N GLU A 85 23.86 3.93 -13.72
CA GLU A 85 23.64 4.65 -12.45
C GLU A 85 24.57 4.12 -11.35
N GLU A 86 25.77 4.69 -11.24
CA GLU A 86 26.45 4.81 -9.94
C GLU A 86 26.10 6.17 -9.32
N GLY A 87 25.27 6.17 -8.26
CA GLY A 87 25.24 7.26 -7.29
C GLY A 87 24.05 8.21 -7.30
N LEU A 88 22.89 7.74 -6.83
CA LEU A 88 21.88 8.58 -6.17
C LEU A 88 21.72 8.13 -4.71
N ASN A 89 22.65 8.57 -3.86
CA ASN A 89 22.42 8.60 -2.41
C ASN A 89 21.63 9.87 -2.06
N ASP A 90 20.69 9.72 -1.12
CA ASP A 90 20.00 10.81 -0.43
C ASP A 90 19.21 11.81 -1.30
N ILE A 91 18.08 11.36 -1.84
CA ILE A 91 16.91 12.24 -2.01
C ILE A 91 15.99 12.02 -0.79
N GLU A 92 15.84 13.07 0.02
CA GLU A 92 14.97 13.06 1.20
C GLU A 92 13.48 12.98 0.80
N SER A 93 12.63 12.60 1.75
CA SER A 93 11.23 12.25 1.51
C SER A 93 10.36 13.41 1.01
N GLU A 94 10.01 13.41 -0.28
CA GLU A 94 8.93 14.25 -0.81
C GLU A 94 7.54 13.65 -0.50
N GLY A 95 6.56 14.51 -0.19
CA GLY A 95 5.17 14.06 0.02
C GLY A 95 4.22 15.03 0.72
N ARG A 96 4.73 16.04 1.45
CA ARG A 96 3.91 17.16 1.99
C ARG A 96 4.79 18.38 2.24
N ASN A 97 4.29 19.58 1.93
CA ASN A 97 5.07 20.81 2.01
C ASN A 97 5.57 21.06 3.46
N ILE A 98 6.89 21.29 3.61
CA ILE A 98 7.57 21.41 4.91
C ILE A 98 7.03 22.57 5.74
N ALA A 99 6.66 23.70 5.12
CA ALA A 99 6.08 24.84 5.82
C ALA A 99 4.71 24.48 6.44
N PHE A 100 3.91 23.64 5.78
CA PHE A 100 2.62 23.18 6.31
C PHE A 100 2.79 22.21 7.48
N VAL A 101 3.74 21.27 7.40
CA VAL A 101 4.07 20.35 8.51
C VAL A 101 4.54 21.12 9.76
N LYS A 102 5.32 22.20 9.56
CA LYS A 102 5.72 23.11 10.66
C LYS A 102 4.54 23.91 11.21
N TYR A 103 3.65 24.43 10.36
CA TYR A 103 2.43 25.12 10.77
C TYR A 103 1.48 24.20 11.59
N GLU A 104 1.25 22.96 11.17
CA GLU A 104 0.46 22.00 11.97
C GLU A 104 1.10 21.75 13.34
N SER A 105 2.42 21.57 13.38
CA SER A 105 3.16 21.38 14.63
C SER A 105 2.99 22.58 15.59
N TYR A 106 3.03 23.80 15.06
CA TYR A 106 2.76 25.03 15.81
C TYR A 106 1.33 25.07 16.36
N GLN A 107 0.32 24.75 15.54
CA GLN A 107 -1.10 24.73 15.95
C GLN A 107 -1.39 23.72 17.07
N PHE A 108 -0.67 22.60 17.13
CA PHE A 108 -0.78 21.61 18.21
C PHE A 108 0.07 21.93 19.45
N GLY A 109 0.62 23.15 19.56
CA GLY A 109 1.33 23.62 20.75
C GLY A 109 2.79 23.17 20.87
N ASN A 110 3.34 22.51 19.85
CA ASN A 110 4.78 22.24 19.77
C ASN A 110 5.47 23.47 19.16
N THR A 111 5.85 24.43 19.99
CA THR A 111 6.53 25.65 19.56
C THR A 111 7.94 25.34 19.01
N THR A 112 8.03 25.10 17.70
CA THR A 112 9.29 25.08 16.97
C THR A 112 9.75 26.54 16.73
N PRO A 113 11.03 26.90 16.96
CA PRO A 113 11.54 28.27 16.74
C PRO A 113 11.48 28.78 15.29
N GLU A 114 11.09 27.90 14.37
CA GLU A 114 11.21 28.09 12.93
C GLU A 114 9.91 28.56 12.27
N CYS A 115 8.77 28.54 12.97
CA CYS A 115 7.48 29.03 12.46
C CYS A 115 6.93 30.16 13.34
N ALA A 116 6.53 31.28 12.73
CA ALA A 116 6.05 32.47 13.44
C ALA A 116 4.84 33.12 12.74
N VAL A 117 3.95 33.73 13.53
CA VAL A 117 2.84 34.56 13.00
C VAL A 117 3.41 35.89 12.49
N ILE A 118 2.93 36.34 11.33
CA ILE A 118 3.23 37.68 10.80
C ILE A 118 2.27 38.69 11.46
N GLU A 119 2.75 39.37 12.50
CA GLU A 119 1.90 40.23 13.38
C GLU A 119 1.23 41.43 12.67
N ASP A 120 1.69 41.82 11.48
CA ASP A 120 1.23 43.01 10.74
C ASP A 120 0.79 42.65 9.29
N PHE A 121 0.13 41.51 9.12
CA PHE A 121 -0.41 41.06 7.82
C PHE A 121 -1.76 41.71 7.50
N SER A 122 -1.76 43.01 7.21
CA SER A 122 -2.92 43.71 6.60
C SER A 122 -2.86 43.60 5.06
N ILE A 123 -4.02 43.67 4.40
CA ILE A 123 -4.15 43.62 2.93
C ILE A 123 -4.79 44.90 2.34
N ASN A 124 -4.75 46.01 3.07
CA ASN A 124 -5.36 47.27 2.65
C ASN A 124 -4.72 47.80 1.34
N PRO A 125 -5.45 47.85 0.21
CA PRO A 125 -4.89 48.20 -1.09
C PRO A 125 -4.57 49.70 -1.23
N ASP A 126 -5.21 50.57 -0.43
CA ASP A 126 -4.97 52.02 -0.43
C ASP A 126 -3.69 52.41 0.35
N ASN A 127 -3.04 51.45 1.03
CA ASN A 127 -1.85 51.68 1.84
C ASN A 127 -0.61 51.00 1.21
N PRO A 128 0.32 51.77 0.63
CA PRO A 128 1.53 51.23 -0.02
C PRO A 128 2.39 50.34 0.87
N LYS A 129 2.29 50.46 2.20
CA LYS A 129 2.97 49.58 3.16
C LYS A 129 2.55 48.10 3.04
N TYR A 130 1.33 47.84 2.57
CA TYR A 130 0.70 46.52 2.56
C TYR A 130 0.46 45.97 1.15
N ALA A 131 0.94 46.65 0.11
CA ALA A 131 0.79 46.21 -1.28
C ALA A 131 1.39 44.81 -1.53
N ASP A 132 2.55 44.52 -0.92
CA ASP A 132 3.21 43.22 -1.02
C ASP A 132 2.38 42.10 -0.37
N ASN A 133 1.78 42.34 0.81
CA ASN A 133 0.88 41.38 1.47
C ASN A 133 -0.36 41.07 0.61
N TYR A 134 -0.96 42.12 0.02
CA TYR A 134 -2.11 41.96 -0.88
C TYR A 134 -1.73 41.10 -2.09
N LYS A 135 -0.55 41.35 -2.70
CA LYS A 135 -0.05 40.55 -3.83
C LYS A 135 0.20 39.08 -3.43
N ILE A 136 0.83 38.85 -2.27
CA ILE A 136 1.06 37.50 -1.72
C ILE A 136 -0.27 36.75 -1.55
N LEU A 137 -1.28 37.38 -0.93
CA LEU A 137 -2.61 36.79 -0.78
C LEU A 137 -3.25 36.50 -2.14
N TYR A 138 -3.25 37.48 -3.05
CA TYR A 138 -3.86 37.35 -4.37
C TYR A 138 -3.28 36.19 -5.17
N ASP A 139 -1.95 36.13 -5.25
CA ASP A 139 -1.23 35.07 -5.96
C ASP A 139 -1.48 33.69 -5.35
N ASN A 140 -1.36 33.56 -4.01
CA ASN A 140 -1.64 32.31 -3.31
C ASN A 140 -3.10 31.85 -3.54
N VAL A 141 -4.08 32.76 -3.53
CA VAL A 141 -5.51 32.43 -3.72
C VAL A 141 -5.82 32.02 -5.15
N MET A 142 -5.23 32.69 -6.14
CA MET A 142 -5.42 32.33 -7.55
C MET A 142 -4.77 30.98 -7.88
N ASP A 143 -3.57 30.71 -7.35
CA ASP A 143 -2.90 29.41 -7.55
C ASP A 143 -3.60 28.25 -6.82
N ALA A 144 -4.14 28.48 -5.61
CA ALA A 144 -4.98 27.51 -4.92
C ALA A 144 -6.29 27.18 -5.67
N LEU A 145 -6.71 28.02 -6.62
CA LEU A 145 -7.81 27.74 -7.56
C LEU A 145 -7.33 27.07 -8.86
N GLY A 146 -6.03 26.88 -9.05
CA GLY A 146 -5.44 26.40 -10.30
C GLY A 146 -5.47 27.45 -11.42
N ILE A 147 -5.43 28.75 -11.09
CA ILE A 147 -5.33 29.85 -12.06
C ILE A 147 -3.87 30.23 -12.25
N MET A 148 -3.36 30.13 -13.48
CA MET A 148 -1.94 30.36 -13.76
C MET A 148 -1.54 31.84 -13.63
N PRO A 149 -0.29 32.15 -13.21
CA PRO A 149 0.15 33.52 -12.94
C PRO A 149 -0.02 34.50 -14.12
N THR A 150 0.13 34.02 -15.35
CA THR A 150 -0.03 34.81 -16.60
C THR A 150 -1.48 35.21 -16.89
N LEU A 151 -2.46 34.48 -16.34
CA LEU A 151 -3.88 34.83 -16.42
C LEU A 151 -4.34 35.60 -15.19
N ALA A 152 -3.84 35.24 -14.00
CA ALA A 152 -4.13 35.97 -12.77
C ALA A 152 -3.66 37.43 -12.81
N ASN A 153 -2.56 37.72 -13.52
CA ASN A 153 -1.92 39.04 -13.55
C ASN A 153 -2.01 39.77 -14.91
N MET A 154 -2.97 39.40 -15.78
CA MET A 154 -3.16 40.10 -17.07
C MET A 154 -3.95 41.41 -16.92
N GLU A 155 -3.69 42.40 -17.79
CA GLU A 155 -4.27 43.75 -17.74
C GLU A 155 -5.80 43.76 -17.72
N ASP A 156 -6.44 42.88 -18.51
CA ASP A 156 -7.90 42.77 -18.64
C ASP A 156 -8.53 41.69 -17.73
N VAL A 157 -7.85 41.25 -16.65
CA VAL A 157 -8.29 40.08 -15.85
C VAL A 157 -9.73 40.17 -15.34
N ASP A 158 -10.20 41.37 -14.97
CA ASP A 158 -11.56 41.60 -14.46
C ASP A 158 -12.69 41.34 -15.48
N ASN A 159 -12.37 41.32 -16.77
CA ASN A 159 -13.34 41.00 -17.83
C ASN A 159 -13.71 39.50 -17.89
N TYR A 160 -13.01 38.65 -17.12
CA TYR A 160 -13.17 37.19 -17.12
C TYR A 160 -13.76 36.71 -15.80
N SER A 161 -14.64 35.70 -15.83
CA SER A 161 -15.08 35.05 -14.59
C SER A 161 -13.97 34.13 -14.05
N ILE A 162 -13.97 33.90 -12.73
CA ILE A 162 -13.05 32.94 -12.10
C ILE A 162 -13.13 31.55 -12.75
N ASN A 163 -14.33 31.10 -13.14
CA ASN A 163 -14.50 29.81 -13.83
C ASN A 163 -13.89 29.80 -15.24
N ASP A 164 -13.94 30.91 -15.97
CA ASP A 164 -13.30 31.02 -17.29
C ASP A 164 -11.77 31.00 -17.13
N LEU A 165 -11.22 31.68 -16.11
CA LEU A 165 -9.79 31.68 -15.81
C LEU A 165 -9.28 30.30 -15.38
N ILE A 166 -10.05 29.55 -14.59
CA ILE A 166 -9.73 28.15 -14.22
C ILE A 166 -9.70 27.27 -15.49
N LYS A 167 -10.71 27.39 -16.35
CA LYS A 167 -10.80 26.61 -17.59
C LYS A 167 -9.70 26.96 -18.59
N ASP A 168 -9.42 28.24 -18.77
CA ASP A 168 -8.33 28.71 -19.62
C ASP A 168 -6.95 28.27 -19.05
N SER A 169 -6.81 28.18 -17.72
CA SER A 169 -5.61 27.63 -17.08
C SER A 169 -5.46 26.12 -17.31
N GLN A 170 -6.55 25.36 -17.26
CA GLN A 170 -6.56 23.93 -17.61
C GLN A 170 -6.13 23.71 -19.06
N ASP A 171 -6.66 24.49 -20.01
CA ASP A 171 -6.23 24.43 -21.42
C ASP A 171 -4.74 24.85 -21.57
N GLY A 172 -4.28 25.84 -20.81
CA GLY A 172 -2.88 26.29 -20.83
C GLY A 172 -1.89 25.31 -20.21
N ASN A 173 -2.30 24.42 -19.30
CA ASN A 173 -1.44 23.36 -18.77
C ASN A 173 -0.99 22.36 -19.84
N HIS A 174 -1.62 22.33 -21.02
CA HIS A 174 -1.14 21.57 -22.18
C HIS A 174 -0.03 22.26 -22.97
N LEU A 175 0.26 23.55 -22.73
CA LEU A 175 1.09 24.41 -23.60
C LEU A 175 2.52 24.65 -23.08
N TYR A 176 2.88 24.09 -21.93
CA TYR A 176 4.22 24.14 -21.37
C TYR A 176 4.49 22.89 -20.51
N TRP A 177 5.76 22.63 -20.17
CA TRP A 177 6.10 21.55 -19.23
C TRP A 177 6.18 22.09 -17.81
N ALA A 178 5.23 21.68 -16.95
CA ALA A 178 5.14 22.12 -15.56
C ALA A 178 6.25 21.58 -14.65
N PHE A 179 6.93 20.50 -15.05
CA PHE A 179 8.05 19.89 -14.32
C PHE A 179 9.43 20.43 -14.76
N GLU A 180 9.50 21.21 -15.84
CA GLU A 180 10.75 21.84 -16.29
C GLU A 180 10.88 23.29 -15.83
N TYR A 181 12.12 23.78 -15.81
CA TYR A 181 12.42 25.18 -15.54
C TYR A 181 11.68 26.11 -16.51
N ILE A 182 10.96 27.10 -15.97
CA ILE A 182 10.30 28.11 -16.78
C ILE A 182 11.34 29.11 -17.29
N GLY A 183 11.55 29.14 -18.60
CA GLY A 183 12.61 29.91 -19.25
C GLY A 183 12.23 30.32 -20.66
N ASP A 184 13.19 30.81 -21.45
CA ASP A 184 12.87 31.33 -22.79
C ASP A 184 12.25 30.29 -23.75
N THR A 185 12.54 29.01 -23.53
CA THR A 185 12.07 27.85 -24.30
C THR A 185 10.86 27.11 -23.69
N ASN A 186 10.47 27.44 -22.46
CA ASN A 186 9.37 26.79 -21.74
C ASN A 186 8.65 27.85 -20.88
N LYS A 187 7.79 28.68 -21.49
CA LYS A 187 7.07 29.76 -20.79
C LYS A 187 5.67 29.31 -20.41
N ILE A 188 5.22 29.72 -19.22
CA ILE A 188 3.79 29.68 -18.88
C ILE A 188 3.03 30.46 -19.98
N PRO A 189 1.99 29.88 -20.60
CA PRO A 189 1.35 30.48 -21.78
C PRO A 189 0.59 31.76 -21.44
N SER A 190 0.48 32.65 -22.41
CA SER A 190 -0.41 33.82 -22.33
C SER A 190 -1.86 33.46 -22.68
N ILE A 191 -2.80 34.34 -22.37
CA ILE A 191 -4.20 34.20 -22.82
C ILE A 191 -4.30 34.02 -24.35
N ASN A 192 -3.45 34.69 -25.14
CA ASN A 192 -3.46 34.56 -26.60
C ASN A 192 -3.00 33.17 -27.07
N ASP A 193 -2.07 32.55 -26.35
CA ASP A 193 -1.61 31.18 -26.60
C ASP A 193 -2.72 30.17 -26.32
N ILE A 194 -3.43 30.37 -25.21
CA ILE A 194 -4.59 29.57 -24.82
C ILE A 194 -5.73 29.73 -25.83
N LYS A 195 -6.05 30.96 -26.27
CA LYS A 195 -7.09 31.18 -27.30
C LYS A 195 -6.70 30.57 -28.66
N LEU A 196 -5.41 30.60 -29.02
CA LEU A 196 -4.91 29.89 -30.20
C LEU A 196 -5.10 28.38 -30.07
N TYR A 197 -4.67 27.76 -28.97
CA TYR A 197 -4.90 26.34 -28.70
C TYR A 197 -6.40 26.00 -28.70
N GLN A 198 -7.24 26.80 -28.02
CA GLN A 198 -8.69 26.63 -28.00
C GLN A 198 -9.31 26.65 -29.40
N SER A 199 -8.76 27.44 -30.34
CA SER A 199 -9.21 27.53 -31.74
C SER A 199 -8.88 26.30 -32.60
N LEU A 200 -7.96 25.44 -32.15
CA LEU A 200 -7.62 24.19 -32.84
C LEU A 200 -8.79 23.22 -32.84
N ASN A 201 -8.95 22.47 -33.94
CA ASN A 201 -9.95 21.42 -34.00
C ASN A 201 -9.57 20.25 -33.07
N SER A 202 -10.53 19.38 -32.75
CA SER A 202 -10.35 18.29 -31.77
C SER A 202 -9.19 17.33 -32.11
N TYR A 203 -8.88 17.14 -33.39
CA TYR A 203 -7.80 16.26 -33.85
C TYR A 203 -6.44 16.95 -33.82
N GLU A 204 -6.38 18.25 -34.11
CA GLU A 204 -5.19 19.07 -33.88
C GLU A 204 -4.80 19.08 -32.39
N LYS A 205 -5.77 19.27 -31.48
CA LYS A 205 -5.53 19.20 -30.03
C LYS A 205 -5.05 17.82 -29.60
N ARG A 206 -5.63 16.75 -30.16
CA ARG A 206 -5.20 15.38 -29.87
C ARG A 206 -3.75 15.15 -30.29
N LEU A 207 -3.39 15.47 -31.53
CA LEU A 207 -2.01 15.38 -32.02
C LEU A 207 -1.04 16.26 -31.23
N PHE A 208 -1.47 17.47 -30.84
CA PHE A 208 -0.69 18.37 -30.00
C PHE A 208 -0.39 17.75 -28.62
N ASN A 209 -1.39 17.14 -27.99
CA ASN A 209 -1.27 16.57 -26.65
C ASN A 209 -0.56 15.21 -26.62
N GLU A 210 -0.73 14.38 -27.66
CA GLU A 210 -0.14 13.03 -27.72
C GLU A 210 1.35 13.03 -28.16
N SER A 211 1.87 14.08 -28.82
CA SER A 211 3.29 14.18 -29.19
C SER A 211 4.20 14.57 -28.02
N GLN A 212 5.33 13.87 -27.89
CA GLN A 212 6.35 14.07 -26.85
C GLN A 212 7.21 15.33 -27.05
N LEU A 213 7.03 16.07 -28.15
CA LEU A 213 7.74 17.34 -28.36
C LEU A 213 7.38 18.38 -27.30
N ASN A 214 8.32 19.29 -27.03
CA ASN A 214 8.13 20.45 -26.17
C ASN A 214 6.85 21.23 -26.55
N PRO A 215 5.90 21.42 -25.63
CA PRO A 215 4.64 22.13 -25.90
C PRO A 215 4.78 23.56 -26.42
N ALA A 216 5.73 24.34 -25.90
CA ALA A 216 5.97 25.71 -26.37
C ALA A 216 6.54 25.72 -27.80
N TYR A 217 7.37 24.74 -28.16
CA TYR A 217 7.83 24.55 -29.54
C TYR A 217 6.69 24.14 -30.47
N LYS A 218 5.86 23.15 -30.10
CA LYS A 218 4.64 22.78 -30.86
C LYS A 218 3.73 23.99 -31.08
N LEU A 219 3.50 24.79 -30.03
CA LEU A 219 2.70 26.02 -30.09
C LEU A 219 3.31 27.06 -31.04
N SER A 220 4.65 27.17 -31.07
CA SER A 220 5.34 28.09 -31.99
C SER A 220 5.08 27.72 -33.46
N VAL A 221 5.14 26.43 -33.81
CA VAL A 221 4.83 25.95 -35.17
C VAL A 221 3.35 26.11 -35.49
N VAL A 222 2.45 25.88 -34.53
CA VAL A 222 1.02 26.15 -34.69
C VAL A 222 0.78 27.63 -35.01
N LYS A 223 1.45 28.58 -34.34
CA LYS A 223 1.35 30.02 -34.68
C LYS A 223 1.71 30.26 -36.15
N ASP A 224 2.84 29.75 -36.60
CA ASP A 224 3.33 29.95 -37.97
C ASP A 224 2.38 29.41 -39.04
N LEU A 225 1.82 28.21 -38.80
CA LEU A 225 0.82 27.62 -39.69
C LEU A 225 -0.42 28.51 -39.81
N LYS A 226 -0.93 29.06 -38.69
CA LYS A 226 -2.11 29.93 -38.70
C LYS A 226 -1.80 31.33 -39.25
N GLU A 227 -0.57 31.83 -39.10
CA GLU A 227 -0.11 33.09 -39.71
C GLU A 227 -0.03 32.98 -41.24
N LEU A 228 0.50 31.87 -41.78
CA LEU A 228 0.48 31.63 -43.24
C LEU A 228 -0.95 31.49 -43.78
N ASN A 229 -1.78 30.68 -43.13
CA ASN A 229 -3.21 30.58 -43.42
C ASN A 229 -3.93 30.01 -42.19
N LYS A 230 -4.80 30.81 -41.58
CA LYS A 230 -5.58 30.49 -40.36
C LYS A 230 -6.35 29.17 -40.35
N ASN A 231 -6.56 28.53 -41.50
CA ASN A 231 -7.28 27.26 -41.64
C ASN A 231 -6.34 26.05 -41.81
N MET A 232 -5.03 26.25 -41.94
CA MET A 232 -4.06 25.16 -41.96
C MET A 232 -4.08 24.42 -40.63
N VAL A 233 -3.87 23.11 -40.69
CA VAL A 233 -3.94 22.23 -39.51
C VAL A 233 -2.57 21.66 -39.15
N LEU A 234 -2.34 21.46 -37.86
CA LEU A 234 -1.24 20.61 -37.38
C LEU A 234 -1.45 19.17 -37.87
N THR A 235 -0.41 18.56 -38.44
CA THR A 235 -0.49 17.18 -38.97
C THR A 235 0.47 16.23 -38.28
N GLN A 236 0.12 14.94 -38.26
CA GLN A 236 0.96 13.90 -37.64
C GLN A 236 2.34 13.79 -38.32
N ASN A 237 2.39 13.89 -39.65
CA ASN A 237 3.65 13.87 -40.39
C ASN A 237 4.51 15.11 -40.13
N LEU A 238 3.91 16.28 -39.87
CA LEU A 238 4.67 17.47 -39.51
C LEU A 238 5.35 17.30 -38.13
N LEU A 239 4.62 16.76 -37.14
CA LEU A 239 5.17 16.43 -35.82
C LEU A 239 6.30 15.39 -35.93
N LYS A 240 6.10 14.31 -36.70
CA LYS A 240 7.14 13.31 -36.94
C LYS A 240 8.39 13.90 -37.62
N VAL A 241 8.21 14.78 -38.60
CA VAL A 241 9.32 15.52 -39.25
C VAL A 241 10.08 16.41 -38.26
N MET A 242 9.35 17.08 -37.35
CA MET A 242 9.94 17.90 -36.28
C MET A 242 10.72 17.05 -35.27
N GLU A 243 10.23 15.86 -34.92
CA GLU A 243 10.88 14.87 -34.06
C GLU A 243 12.16 14.29 -34.70
N GLU A 244 12.09 13.90 -35.99
CA GLU A 244 13.18 13.19 -36.67
C GLU A 244 14.34 14.10 -37.13
N MET A 245 14.04 15.28 -37.68
CA MET A 245 15.03 16.00 -38.52
C MET A 245 15.71 17.21 -37.86
N ARG A 246 15.27 17.68 -36.68
CA ARG A 246 15.83 18.86 -35.96
C ARG A 246 16.03 20.11 -36.84
N ILE A 247 15.19 20.29 -37.87
CA ILE A 247 15.33 21.35 -38.89
C ILE A 247 14.95 22.72 -38.30
N ASP A 248 15.68 23.77 -38.68
CA ASP A 248 15.30 25.15 -38.35
C ASP A 248 13.89 25.46 -38.89
N LYS A 249 13.10 26.18 -38.09
CA LYS A 249 11.74 26.62 -38.43
C LYS A 249 11.61 27.18 -39.85
N ASN A 250 12.58 27.96 -40.33
CA ASN A 250 12.52 28.56 -41.67
C ASN A 250 12.70 27.50 -42.78
N ASP A 251 13.60 26.54 -42.59
CA ASP A 251 13.86 25.47 -43.56
C ASP A 251 12.72 24.43 -43.59
N LEU A 252 12.06 24.20 -42.45
CA LEU A 252 10.84 23.39 -42.38
C LEU A 252 9.71 24.00 -43.24
N MET A 253 9.47 25.30 -43.08
CA MET A 253 8.43 26.02 -43.83
C MET A 253 8.80 26.15 -45.31
N ASN A 254 10.07 26.41 -45.64
CA ASN A 254 10.54 26.39 -47.02
C ASN A 254 10.32 25.00 -47.67
N THR A 255 10.65 23.91 -46.97
CA THR A 255 10.51 22.54 -47.52
C THR A 255 9.05 22.14 -47.73
N TYR A 256 8.13 22.54 -46.85
CA TYR A 256 6.70 22.23 -46.99
C TYR A 256 5.95 23.11 -48.01
N PHE A 257 6.43 24.34 -48.28
CA PHE A 257 5.70 25.33 -49.08
C PHE A 257 6.43 25.84 -50.34
N ALA A 258 7.67 25.38 -50.61
CA ALA A 258 8.42 25.79 -51.81
C ALA A 258 7.68 25.46 -53.11
N ASN A 259 7.24 26.51 -53.80
CA ASN A 259 6.49 26.44 -55.05
C ASN A 259 7.35 27.03 -56.18
N ASP A 260 8.42 26.32 -56.55
CA ASP A 260 9.34 26.73 -57.62
C ASP A 260 8.63 26.77 -58.98
N ASN A 261 8.31 27.98 -59.46
CA ASN A 261 7.88 28.31 -60.83
C ASN A 261 6.79 27.41 -61.49
N LEU A 262 6.00 26.69 -60.69
CA LEU A 262 5.10 25.62 -61.16
C LEU A 262 4.05 26.13 -62.17
N LYS A 263 3.65 27.40 -62.07
CA LYS A 263 2.72 28.08 -63.01
C LYS A 263 3.21 28.17 -64.45
N ASN A 264 4.51 27.96 -64.71
CA ASN A 264 5.11 27.99 -66.04
C ASN A 264 5.36 26.58 -66.63
N SER A 265 4.98 25.52 -65.91
CA SER A 265 5.17 24.14 -66.38
C SER A 265 4.05 23.70 -67.34
N ASP A 266 4.40 22.91 -68.35
CA ASP A 266 3.46 22.54 -69.42
C ASP A 266 2.20 21.83 -68.90
N ASP A 267 2.35 20.93 -67.93
CA ASP A 267 1.23 20.19 -67.31
C ASP A 267 0.34 21.09 -66.46
N PHE A 268 0.89 22.12 -65.81
CA PHE A 268 0.07 23.16 -65.19
C PHE A 268 -0.75 23.93 -66.25
N LEU A 269 -0.13 24.35 -67.36
CA LEU A 269 -0.81 25.06 -68.43
C LEU A 269 -1.89 24.19 -69.10
N MET A 270 -1.59 22.91 -69.34
CA MET A 270 -2.54 21.93 -69.86
C MET A 270 -3.72 21.70 -68.90
N ALA A 271 -3.46 21.61 -67.60
CA ALA A 271 -4.52 21.47 -66.60
C ALA A 271 -5.38 22.74 -66.48
N ASP A 272 -4.76 23.93 -66.53
CA ASP A 272 -5.45 25.21 -66.53
C ASP A 272 -6.38 25.37 -67.75
N GLU A 273 -5.94 24.99 -68.95
CA GLU A 273 -6.80 24.94 -70.13
C GLU A 273 -7.92 23.89 -70.00
N ALA A 274 -7.60 22.69 -69.50
CA ALA A 274 -8.58 21.61 -69.33
C ALA A 274 -9.68 22.00 -68.32
N PHE A 275 -9.31 22.55 -67.16
CA PHE A 275 -10.26 23.07 -66.17
C PHE A 275 -11.09 24.24 -66.71
N LYS A 276 -10.48 25.20 -67.41
CA LYS A 276 -11.24 26.29 -68.07
C LYS A 276 -12.28 25.74 -69.05
N LYS A 277 -11.92 24.71 -69.82
CA LYS A 277 -12.83 24.07 -70.79
C LYS A 277 -13.98 23.31 -70.10
N ALA A 278 -13.70 22.60 -69.01
CA ALA A 278 -14.71 21.86 -68.25
C ALA A 278 -15.61 22.75 -67.39
N ASN A 279 -15.07 23.81 -66.77
CA ASN A 279 -15.72 24.57 -65.71
C ASN A 279 -15.90 26.06 -66.07
N ARG A 280 -16.73 26.33 -67.09
CA ARG A 280 -17.23 27.68 -67.45
C ARG A 280 -16.13 28.76 -67.57
N GLY A 281 -14.96 28.40 -68.10
CA GLY A 281 -13.83 29.32 -68.28
C GLY A 281 -13.03 29.63 -67.02
N ARG A 282 -13.13 28.81 -65.95
CA ARG A 282 -12.44 29.04 -64.67
C ARG A 282 -11.67 27.81 -64.20
N SER A 283 -10.43 28.02 -63.78
CA SER A 283 -9.61 27.03 -63.07
C SER A 283 -9.77 27.14 -61.55
N PRO A 284 -9.52 26.05 -60.80
CA PRO A 284 -9.35 26.11 -59.35
C PRO A 284 -8.32 27.17 -58.94
N ARG A 285 -8.58 27.93 -57.86
CA ARG A 285 -7.58 28.86 -57.31
C ARG A 285 -6.35 28.14 -56.74
N VAL A 286 -6.56 26.94 -56.22
CA VAL A 286 -5.54 26.03 -55.66
C VAL A 286 -5.00 25.04 -56.70
N LEU A 287 -5.07 25.38 -57.99
CA LEU A 287 -4.57 24.51 -59.07
C LEU A 287 -3.06 24.17 -58.92
N PRO A 288 -2.16 25.10 -58.55
CA PRO A 288 -0.75 24.75 -58.33
C PRO A 288 -0.58 23.64 -57.28
N GLU A 289 -1.27 23.77 -56.16
CA GLU A 289 -1.24 22.84 -55.03
C GLU A 289 -1.85 21.48 -55.40
N MET A 290 -2.95 21.48 -56.17
CA MET A 290 -3.54 20.25 -56.71
C MET A 290 -2.56 19.53 -57.66
N ILE A 291 -1.93 20.23 -58.60
CA ILE A 291 -0.99 19.61 -59.57
C ILE A 291 0.23 19.06 -58.84
N MET A 292 0.75 19.77 -57.84
CA MET A 292 1.87 19.29 -57.02
C MET A 292 1.49 18.06 -56.18
N ALA A 293 0.27 18.02 -55.63
CA ALA A 293 -0.25 16.83 -54.94
C ALA A 293 -0.28 15.61 -55.87
N TRP A 294 -0.85 15.74 -57.07
CA TRP A 294 -0.95 14.64 -58.04
C TRP A 294 0.42 14.19 -58.57
N ARG A 295 1.36 15.12 -58.80
CA ARG A 295 2.76 14.77 -59.11
C ARG A 295 3.39 13.91 -58.01
N ASN A 296 3.20 14.29 -56.75
CA ASN A 296 3.71 13.55 -55.60
C ASN A 296 3.07 12.15 -55.49
N TYR A 297 1.76 12.03 -55.69
CA TYR A 297 1.02 10.76 -55.65
C TYR A 297 1.51 9.76 -56.72
N TYR A 298 1.70 10.22 -57.96
CA TYR A 298 2.25 9.41 -59.05
C TYR A 298 3.78 9.27 -59.02
N HIS A 299 4.47 9.95 -58.09
CA HIS A 299 5.94 10.07 -58.03
C HIS A 299 6.57 10.52 -59.36
N THR A 300 5.95 11.50 -60.03
CA THR A 300 6.40 12.03 -61.33
C THR A 300 6.76 13.51 -61.23
N SER A 301 7.73 13.95 -62.03
CA SER A 301 8.07 15.37 -62.18
C SER A 301 7.07 16.16 -63.04
N LYS A 302 6.21 15.46 -63.81
CA LYS A 302 5.25 16.06 -64.75
C LYS A 302 4.07 15.11 -65.01
N LEU A 303 2.84 15.63 -65.01
CA LEU A 303 1.64 14.86 -65.35
C LEU A 303 1.46 14.72 -66.87
N THR A 304 0.90 13.59 -67.30
CA THR A 304 0.53 13.31 -68.69
C THR A 304 -0.85 13.89 -69.03
N SER A 305 -1.13 14.07 -70.33
CA SER A 305 -2.45 14.50 -70.81
C SER A 305 -3.60 13.56 -70.39
N LYS A 306 -3.30 12.29 -70.12
CA LYS A 306 -4.30 11.29 -69.69
C LYS A 306 -4.65 11.51 -68.22
N GLU A 307 -3.65 11.59 -67.34
CA GLU A 307 -3.84 11.84 -65.91
C GLU A 307 -4.52 13.20 -65.67
N ILE A 308 -4.10 14.25 -66.38
CA ILE A 308 -4.77 15.57 -66.31
C ILE A 308 -6.26 15.47 -66.69
N LYS A 309 -6.60 14.69 -67.73
CA LYS A 309 -8.00 14.50 -68.13
C LYS A 309 -8.80 13.78 -67.05
N GLU A 310 -8.24 12.71 -66.49
CA GLU A 310 -8.83 11.91 -65.41
C GLU A 310 -9.06 12.75 -64.14
N ILE A 311 -8.09 13.60 -63.77
CA ILE A 311 -8.20 14.56 -62.67
C ILE A 311 -9.32 15.58 -62.93
N VAL A 312 -9.46 16.08 -64.15
CA VAL A 312 -10.50 17.07 -64.51
C VAL A 312 -11.89 16.44 -64.62
N ASP A 313 -11.98 15.20 -65.12
CA ASP A 313 -13.26 14.48 -65.30
C ASP A 313 -13.90 14.10 -63.94
N ASN A 314 -13.08 13.74 -62.93
CA ASN A 314 -13.56 13.40 -61.58
C ASN A 314 -13.70 14.60 -60.63
N PHE A 315 -13.21 15.79 -61.03
CA PHE A 315 -13.22 16.98 -60.18
C PHE A 315 -14.63 17.54 -59.92
N THR A 316 -14.94 17.82 -58.65
CA THR A 316 -16.16 18.52 -58.26
C THR A 316 -15.87 19.81 -57.48
N LEU A 317 -16.43 20.93 -57.94
CA LEU A 317 -16.31 22.22 -57.26
C LEU A 317 -16.95 22.21 -55.86
N ALA A 318 -17.97 21.37 -55.65
CA ALA A 318 -18.62 21.16 -54.37
C ALA A 318 -17.62 20.59 -53.34
N SER A 319 -16.95 19.47 -53.66
CA SER A 319 -15.90 18.90 -52.82
C SER A 319 -14.76 19.89 -52.56
N LEU A 320 -14.25 20.55 -53.61
CA LEU A 320 -13.18 21.55 -53.47
C LEU A 320 -13.55 22.66 -52.47
N SER A 321 -14.80 23.12 -52.47
CA SER A 321 -15.26 24.19 -51.58
C SER A 321 -15.21 23.82 -50.10
N GLN A 322 -15.28 22.53 -49.76
CA GLN A 322 -15.16 22.05 -48.38
C GLN A 322 -13.70 21.94 -47.93
N ILE A 323 -12.82 21.44 -48.81
CA ILE A 323 -11.44 21.06 -48.45
C ILE A 323 -10.41 22.17 -48.63
N ALA A 324 -10.59 23.08 -49.60
CA ALA A 324 -9.53 24.01 -50.01
C ALA A 324 -9.09 24.99 -48.90
N LYS A 325 -9.90 25.18 -47.86
CA LYS A 325 -9.52 25.96 -46.68
C LYS A 325 -8.37 25.30 -45.89
N TYR A 326 -8.40 23.98 -45.71
CA TYR A 326 -7.41 23.25 -44.89
C TYR A 326 -6.02 23.20 -45.54
N ASN A 327 -5.95 23.36 -46.86
CA ASN A 327 -4.71 23.36 -47.66
C ASN A 327 -3.82 22.11 -47.49
N ASN A 328 -4.40 20.96 -47.14
CA ASN A 328 -3.69 19.68 -47.12
C ASN A 328 -3.74 19.03 -48.52
N PRO A 329 -2.58 18.77 -49.18
CA PRO A 329 -2.50 18.09 -50.47
C PRO A 329 -3.22 16.74 -50.57
N ALA A 330 -3.28 15.96 -49.48
CA ALA A 330 -3.95 14.65 -49.44
C ALA A 330 -5.45 14.74 -49.79
N LEU A 331 -6.11 15.81 -49.34
CA LEU A 331 -7.53 16.04 -49.61
C LEU A 331 -7.81 16.27 -51.10
N TYR A 332 -6.87 16.87 -51.84
CA TYR A 332 -7.02 17.09 -53.28
C TYR A 332 -6.93 15.80 -54.10
N ILE A 333 -6.25 14.77 -53.58
CA ILE A 333 -6.23 13.42 -54.15
C ILE A 333 -7.56 12.73 -53.84
N LEU A 334 -7.92 12.69 -52.55
CA LEU A 334 -9.17 12.07 -52.08
C LEU A 334 -10.42 12.67 -52.72
N ALA A 335 -10.40 13.93 -53.14
CA ALA A 335 -11.57 14.61 -53.74
C ALA A 335 -12.02 14.04 -55.09
N ASN A 336 -11.19 13.21 -55.74
CA ASN A 336 -11.58 12.47 -56.93
C ASN A 336 -12.28 11.15 -56.59
N GLU A 337 -11.98 10.57 -55.42
CA GLU A 337 -12.54 9.30 -54.94
C GLU A 337 -13.73 9.47 -54.00
N LEU A 338 -13.80 10.62 -53.32
CA LEU A 338 -14.72 10.93 -52.22
C LEU A 338 -15.41 12.28 -52.45
N HIS A 339 -16.73 12.28 -52.43
CA HIS A 339 -17.54 13.49 -52.56
C HIS A 339 -17.60 14.25 -51.22
N PHE A 340 -16.64 15.13 -50.98
CA PHE A 340 -16.52 15.86 -49.71
C PHE A 340 -17.72 16.75 -49.34
N ASN A 341 -18.64 17.02 -50.27
CA ASN A 341 -19.91 17.68 -49.98
C ASN A 341 -20.96 16.77 -49.30
N GLU A 342 -20.73 15.46 -49.26
CA GLU A 342 -21.57 14.45 -48.59
C GLU A 342 -20.89 13.86 -47.34
N ILE A 343 -19.65 14.27 -47.05
CA ILE A 343 -18.85 13.78 -45.92
C ILE A 343 -19.04 14.68 -44.68
N PRO A 344 -19.23 14.11 -43.47
CA PRO A 344 -19.25 14.87 -42.22
C PRO A 344 -18.02 15.77 -42.05
N LYS A 345 -18.23 17.02 -41.61
CA LYS A 345 -17.15 18.02 -41.44
C LYS A 345 -16.01 17.47 -40.58
N GLU A 346 -16.36 16.72 -39.55
CA GLU A 346 -15.44 16.12 -38.58
C GLU A 346 -14.52 15.09 -39.24
N HIS A 347 -15.00 14.34 -40.24
CA HIS A 347 -14.16 13.42 -41.03
C HIS A 347 -13.20 14.18 -41.94
N ILE A 348 -13.62 15.31 -42.52
CA ILE A 348 -12.72 16.17 -43.28
C ILE A 348 -11.59 16.70 -42.39
N GLU A 349 -11.88 17.03 -41.13
CA GLU A 349 -10.89 17.47 -40.14
C GLU A 349 -9.94 16.35 -39.71
N VAL A 350 -10.43 15.10 -39.58
CA VAL A 350 -9.58 13.92 -39.42
C VAL A 350 -8.65 13.74 -40.62
N PHE A 351 -9.18 13.67 -41.84
CA PHE A 351 -8.37 13.51 -43.04
C PHE A 351 -7.34 14.64 -43.23
N ALA A 352 -7.71 15.88 -42.90
CA ALA A 352 -6.82 17.03 -42.94
C ALA A 352 -5.65 16.91 -41.94
N SER A 353 -5.88 16.32 -40.77
CA SER A 353 -4.87 16.25 -39.69
C SER A 353 -3.98 15.01 -39.80
N TYR A 354 -4.51 13.87 -40.25
CA TYR A 354 -3.80 12.59 -40.24
C TYR A 354 -3.15 12.19 -41.56
N LEU A 355 -3.64 12.66 -42.72
CA LEU A 355 -3.19 12.12 -44.01
C LEU A 355 -2.18 13.01 -44.74
N THR A 356 -1.14 12.36 -45.28
CA THR A 356 -0.29 12.90 -46.35
C THR A 356 -0.67 12.28 -47.71
N VAL A 357 -0.06 12.80 -48.79
CA VAL A 357 -0.23 12.23 -50.14
C VAL A 357 0.25 10.76 -50.21
N ASN A 358 1.29 10.41 -49.47
CA ASN A 358 1.80 9.04 -49.41
C ASN A 358 0.83 8.11 -48.67
N ASP A 359 0.16 8.62 -47.63
CA ASP A 359 -0.85 7.85 -46.88
C ASP A 359 -2.06 7.53 -47.74
N VAL A 360 -2.55 8.48 -48.55
CA VAL A 360 -3.71 8.24 -49.43
C VAL A 360 -3.46 7.06 -50.37
N LYS A 361 -2.28 7.00 -50.99
CA LYS A 361 -1.88 5.90 -51.87
C LYS A 361 -1.79 4.56 -51.13
N ARG A 362 -1.15 4.55 -49.95
CA ARG A 362 -1.06 3.37 -49.08
C ARG A 362 -2.43 2.88 -48.60
N LEU A 363 -3.35 3.80 -48.32
CA LEU A 363 -4.74 3.51 -47.93
C LEU A 363 -5.53 2.91 -49.10
N GLU A 364 -5.39 3.47 -50.30
CA GLU A 364 -6.00 2.97 -51.53
C GLU A 364 -5.51 1.54 -51.88
N GLU A 365 -4.20 1.30 -51.85
CA GLU A 365 -3.60 -0.04 -52.02
C GLU A 365 -4.12 -1.05 -50.98
N LYS A 366 -4.49 -0.57 -49.79
CA LYS A 366 -5.10 -1.37 -48.71
C LYS A 366 -6.64 -1.45 -48.78
N GLY A 367 -7.30 -0.88 -49.79
CA GLY A 367 -8.77 -0.94 -49.96
C GLY A 367 -9.59 0.05 -49.12
N PHE A 368 -8.95 1.01 -48.46
CA PHE A 368 -9.60 1.96 -47.54
C PHE A 368 -10.74 2.76 -48.18
N ILE A 369 -10.59 3.16 -49.45
CA ILE A 369 -11.54 4.05 -50.14
C ILE A 369 -12.94 3.42 -50.21
N ASP A 370 -13.03 2.16 -50.60
CA ASP A 370 -14.31 1.45 -50.73
C ASP A 370 -14.85 1.03 -49.35
N TRP A 371 -13.97 0.63 -48.43
CA TRP A 371 -14.33 0.40 -47.03
C TRP A 371 -14.94 1.65 -46.37
N TYR A 372 -14.36 2.83 -46.60
CA TYR A 372 -14.85 4.09 -46.06
C TYR A 372 -16.20 4.48 -46.66
N LYS A 373 -16.43 4.23 -47.97
CA LYS A 373 -17.74 4.43 -48.60
C LYS A 373 -18.83 3.55 -47.92
N ASP A 374 -18.49 2.32 -47.57
CA ASP A 374 -19.36 1.40 -46.79
C ASP A 374 -19.56 1.84 -45.32
N ASN A 375 -18.55 2.46 -44.70
CA ASN A 375 -18.53 2.79 -43.27
C ASN A 375 -18.69 4.29 -42.94
N HIS A 376 -19.03 5.15 -43.92
CA HIS A 376 -18.98 6.63 -43.78
C HIS A 376 -19.85 7.22 -42.67
N GLU A 377 -20.80 6.47 -42.10
CA GLU A 377 -21.58 6.86 -40.91
C GLU A 377 -20.80 6.72 -39.57
N LEU A 378 -19.57 6.18 -39.59
CA LEU A 378 -18.76 5.99 -38.39
C LEU A 378 -18.50 7.30 -37.64
N GLY A 379 -18.45 7.26 -36.30
CA GLY A 379 -18.04 8.42 -35.52
C GLY A 379 -16.59 8.84 -35.82
N ALA A 380 -16.33 10.14 -35.91
CA ALA A 380 -15.04 10.65 -36.38
C ALA A 380 -13.82 10.26 -35.49
N SER A 381 -14.03 9.95 -34.22
CA SER A 381 -12.98 9.35 -33.35
C SER A 381 -12.55 7.95 -33.81
N TYR A 382 -13.48 7.14 -34.32
CA TYR A 382 -13.15 5.81 -34.87
C TYR A 382 -12.32 5.94 -36.14
N LEU A 383 -12.66 6.91 -36.99
CA LEU A 383 -11.90 7.20 -38.20
C LEU A 383 -10.45 7.57 -37.85
N SER A 384 -10.22 8.45 -36.87
CA SER A 384 -8.85 8.81 -36.47
C SER A 384 -8.07 7.62 -35.90
N SER A 385 -8.65 6.83 -34.98
CA SER A 385 -7.99 5.62 -34.47
C SER A 385 -7.72 4.55 -35.54
N THR A 386 -8.60 4.46 -36.55
CA THR A 386 -8.40 3.55 -37.69
C THR A 386 -7.23 3.98 -38.58
N LEU A 387 -7.09 5.28 -38.80
CA LEU A 387 -5.98 5.84 -39.58
C LEU A 387 -4.65 5.79 -38.80
N GLU A 388 -4.66 5.99 -37.49
CA GLU A 388 -3.50 5.75 -36.62
C GLU A 388 -3.03 4.29 -36.68
N ALA A 389 -3.98 3.34 -36.74
CA ALA A 389 -3.69 1.92 -36.86
C ALA A 389 -3.36 1.46 -38.29
N VAL A 390 -3.30 2.36 -39.30
CA VAL A 390 -3.16 1.97 -40.72
C VAL A 390 -1.94 1.09 -41.00
N ASP A 391 -0.84 1.29 -40.28
CA ASP A 391 0.37 0.48 -40.44
C ASP A 391 0.17 -0.98 -40.00
N ASN A 392 -0.65 -1.18 -38.97
CA ASN A 392 -0.99 -2.51 -38.45
C ASN A 392 -2.11 -3.19 -39.28
N ILE A 393 -2.88 -2.45 -40.08
CA ILE A 393 -3.97 -2.98 -40.91
C ILE A 393 -3.43 -3.48 -42.25
N ASP A 394 -3.38 -4.79 -42.48
CA ASP A 394 -2.97 -5.35 -43.79
C ASP A 394 -3.90 -4.93 -44.95
N HIS A 395 -5.22 -4.91 -44.72
CA HIS A 395 -6.27 -4.60 -45.71
C HIS A 395 -7.56 -4.16 -44.98
N PHE A 396 -8.36 -3.32 -45.64
CA PHE A 396 -9.65 -2.82 -45.16
C PHE A 396 -10.81 -3.61 -45.77
N ASP A 397 -11.21 -4.71 -45.12
CA ASP A 397 -12.29 -5.57 -45.62
C ASP A 397 -13.68 -4.88 -45.50
N ILE A 398 -14.39 -4.73 -46.62
CA ILE A 398 -15.77 -4.22 -46.68
C ILE A 398 -16.68 -5.07 -45.76
N GLY A 399 -17.60 -4.42 -45.03
CA GLY A 399 -18.47 -5.07 -44.05
C GLY A 399 -17.86 -5.32 -42.66
N LYS A 400 -16.56 -5.02 -42.44
CA LYS A 400 -15.98 -4.94 -41.08
C LYS A 400 -16.02 -3.52 -40.55
N THR A 401 -16.29 -3.36 -39.26
CA THR A 401 -16.21 -2.05 -38.59
C THR A 401 -14.76 -1.67 -38.28
N ALA A 402 -14.53 -0.37 -38.02
CA ALA A 402 -13.25 0.17 -37.55
C ALA A 402 -12.66 -0.62 -36.37
N GLN A 403 -13.48 -0.94 -35.36
CA GLN A 403 -13.06 -1.67 -34.17
C GLN A 403 -12.68 -3.12 -34.49
N GLN A 404 -13.42 -3.80 -35.38
CA GLN A 404 -13.09 -5.15 -35.80
C GLN A 404 -11.73 -5.21 -36.49
N LEU A 405 -11.43 -4.24 -37.36
CA LEU A 405 -10.11 -4.13 -38.00
C LEU A 405 -8.99 -3.91 -36.98
N ILE A 406 -9.15 -3.00 -36.02
CA ILE A 406 -8.13 -2.75 -34.98
C ILE A 406 -7.94 -3.99 -34.09
N TYR A 407 -9.03 -4.59 -33.61
CA TYR A 407 -9.01 -5.77 -32.75
C TYR A 407 -8.32 -6.96 -33.44
N GLU A 408 -8.72 -7.31 -34.67
CA GLU A 408 -8.13 -8.42 -35.43
C GLU A 408 -6.61 -8.29 -35.62
N LYS A 409 -6.08 -7.07 -35.74
CA LYS A 409 -4.64 -6.85 -35.89
C LYS A 409 -3.89 -6.95 -34.57
N SER A 410 -4.47 -6.47 -33.46
CA SER A 410 -3.90 -6.72 -32.14
C SER A 410 -3.90 -8.23 -31.81
N GLN A 411 -4.98 -8.96 -32.12
CA GLN A 411 -5.02 -10.42 -32.03
C GLN A 411 -3.96 -11.11 -32.90
N LYS A 412 -3.87 -10.75 -34.19
CA LYS A 412 -2.88 -11.33 -35.12
C LYS A 412 -1.45 -11.10 -34.63
N ARG A 413 -1.15 -9.91 -34.09
CA ARG A 413 0.15 -9.59 -33.48
C ARG A 413 0.40 -10.46 -32.25
N GLY A 414 -0.53 -10.50 -31.31
CA GLY A 414 -0.41 -11.31 -30.09
C GLY A 414 -0.21 -12.79 -30.37
N LEU A 415 -0.93 -13.37 -31.34
CA LEU A 415 -0.74 -14.76 -31.78
C LEU A 415 0.61 -14.99 -32.47
N THR A 416 1.14 -14.00 -33.20
CA THR A 416 2.48 -14.09 -33.81
C THR A 416 3.57 -14.04 -32.73
N GLU A 417 3.41 -13.16 -31.74
CA GLU A 417 4.32 -13.07 -30.59
C GLU A 417 4.18 -14.27 -29.65
N ALA A 418 3.00 -14.90 -29.54
CA ALA A 418 2.78 -16.16 -28.80
C ALA A 418 3.62 -17.32 -29.38
N GLU A 419 3.67 -17.47 -30.70
CA GLU A 419 4.52 -18.48 -31.36
C GLU A 419 6.02 -18.20 -31.13
N GLU A 420 6.42 -16.92 -30.97
CA GLU A 420 7.77 -16.58 -30.53
C GLU A 420 8.01 -16.92 -29.06
N ILE A 421 7.08 -16.61 -28.18
CA ILE A 421 7.15 -16.90 -26.75
C ILE A 421 7.29 -18.41 -26.53
N LYS A 422 6.46 -19.21 -27.20
CA LYS A 422 6.52 -20.68 -27.20
C LYS A 422 7.88 -21.21 -27.65
N ARG A 423 8.44 -20.65 -28.73
CA ARG A 423 9.76 -21.00 -29.27
C ARG A 423 10.92 -20.63 -28.35
N ARG A 424 10.84 -19.47 -27.67
CA ARG A 424 11.93 -18.88 -26.87
C ARG A 424 11.91 -19.32 -25.41
N TYR A 425 10.72 -19.54 -24.85
CA TYR A 425 10.48 -19.72 -23.42
C TYR A 425 9.73 -21.01 -23.07
N GLY A 426 9.15 -21.72 -24.06
CA GLY A 426 8.39 -22.94 -23.81
C GLY A 426 6.98 -22.74 -23.23
N ILE A 427 6.51 -21.49 -23.11
CA ILE A 427 5.15 -21.16 -22.69
C ILE A 427 4.22 -21.25 -23.92
N ASP A 428 3.23 -22.13 -23.88
CA ASP A 428 2.17 -22.18 -24.89
C ASP A 428 1.00 -21.28 -24.46
N PHE A 429 0.65 -20.29 -25.28
CA PHE A 429 -0.47 -19.40 -24.97
C PHE A 429 -1.81 -20.14 -24.94
N ALA A 430 -1.93 -21.29 -25.63
CA ALA A 430 -3.12 -22.14 -25.57
C ALA A 430 -3.32 -22.81 -24.19
N ASP A 431 -2.28 -22.89 -23.35
CA ASP A 431 -2.34 -23.40 -21.98
C ASP A 431 -2.60 -22.29 -20.94
N ASN A 432 -2.82 -21.04 -21.37
CA ASN A 432 -3.10 -19.92 -20.47
C ASN A 432 -4.41 -20.13 -19.70
N VAL A 433 -4.38 -19.87 -18.39
CA VAL A 433 -5.52 -19.99 -17.47
C VAL A 433 -5.44 -18.86 -16.47
N VAL A 434 -6.54 -18.12 -16.29
CA VAL A 434 -6.71 -17.19 -15.17
C VAL A 434 -7.57 -17.88 -14.12
N ALA A 435 -7.00 -18.13 -12.93
CA ALA A 435 -7.68 -18.78 -11.82
C ALA A 435 -8.10 -17.81 -10.71
N ILE A 436 -7.75 -16.52 -10.84
CA ILE A 436 -8.09 -15.46 -9.89
C ILE A 436 -9.62 -15.46 -9.60
N PRO A 437 -10.04 -15.41 -8.32
CA PRO A 437 -11.47 -15.30 -7.99
C PRO A 437 -12.06 -14.00 -8.57
N GLY A 438 -13.34 -14.02 -8.94
CA GLY A 438 -13.97 -12.82 -9.52
C GLY A 438 -13.44 -12.35 -10.88
N ARG A 439 -12.55 -13.10 -11.57
CA ARG A 439 -12.04 -12.77 -12.93
C ARG A 439 -13.10 -12.36 -13.96
N GLY A 440 -14.32 -12.90 -13.86
CA GLY A 440 -15.47 -12.55 -14.70
C GLY A 440 -16.23 -11.27 -14.29
N VAL A 441 -15.78 -10.54 -13.27
CA VAL A 441 -16.38 -9.27 -12.81
C VAL A 441 -16.05 -8.15 -13.79
N ARG A 442 -17.10 -7.47 -14.26
CA ARG A 442 -16.99 -6.29 -15.13
C ARG A 442 -17.73 -5.12 -14.48
N ALA A 443 -17.09 -3.96 -14.45
CA ALA A 443 -17.70 -2.70 -14.03
C ALA A 443 -17.78 -1.75 -15.23
N THR A 444 -18.87 -1.00 -15.42
CA THR A 444 -18.99 -0.03 -16.52
C THR A 444 -19.73 1.25 -16.11
N ASP A 445 -19.23 2.38 -16.58
CA ASP A 445 -19.88 3.71 -16.48
C ASP A 445 -20.71 4.05 -17.75
N GLY A 446 -20.86 3.10 -18.68
CA GLY A 446 -21.52 3.26 -19.97
C GLY A 446 -20.65 3.81 -21.10
N LYS A 447 -19.50 4.43 -20.79
CA LYS A 447 -18.44 4.81 -21.74
C LYS A 447 -17.26 3.85 -21.69
N ASN A 448 -16.82 3.47 -20.50
CA ASN A 448 -15.67 2.62 -20.21
C ASN A 448 -16.13 1.33 -19.52
N VAL A 449 -15.33 0.27 -19.61
CA VAL A 449 -15.50 -0.99 -18.89
C VAL A 449 -14.18 -1.44 -18.28
N MET A 450 -14.18 -1.79 -16.99
CA MET A 450 -13.05 -2.39 -16.29
C MET A 450 -13.27 -3.88 -16.10
N TYR A 451 -12.30 -4.71 -16.51
CA TYR A 451 -12.38 -6.18 -16.46
C TYR A 451 -10.99 -6.84 -16.63
N MET A 452 -10.86 -8.13 -16.32
CA MET A 452 -9.67 -8.92 -16.66
C MET A 452 -9.78 -9.47 -18.08
N LEU A 453 -8.71 -9.40 -18.88
CA LEU A 453 -8.66 -10.04 -20.18
C LEU A 453 -8.84 -11.55 -20.05
N LYS A 454 -9.53 -12.16 -21.03
CA LYS A 454 -9.75 -13.61 -21.04
C LYS A 454 -8.45 -14.35 -21.36
N PRO A 455 -8.26 -15.61 -20.89
CA PRO A 455 -7.01 -16.33 -21.12
C PRO A 455 -6.68 -16.55 -22.60
N ASP A 456 -7.70 -16.64 -23.47
CA ASP A 456 -7.60 -16.82 -24.91
C ASP A 456 -7.50 -15.50 -25.72
N ASP A 457 -7.62 -14.34 -25.06
CA ASP A 457 -7.46 -13.03 -25.70
C ASP A 457 -5.98 -12.70 -25.89
N ALA A 458 -5.48 -12.70 -27.12
CA ALA A 458 -4.06 -12.50 -27.38
C ALA A 458 -3.56 -11.07 -27.05
N ARG A 459 -4.47 -10.14 -26.67
CA ARG A 459 -4.11 -8.84 -26.10
C ARG A 459 -3.37 -8.94 -24.76
N ASN A 460 -3.45 -10.07 -24.05
CA ASN A 460 -2.58 -10.31 -22.88
C ASN A 460 -1.08 -10.17 -23.20
N ILE A 461 -0.68 -10.31 -24.47
CA ILE A 461 0.72 -10.18 -24.93
C ILE A 461 1.02 -8.76 -25.44
N THR A 462 0.04 -8.09 -26.07
CA THR A 462 0.24 -6.82 -26.81
C THR A 462 -0.21 -5.57 -26.08
N VAL A 463 -0.95 -5.67 -24.98
CA VAL A 463 -1.53 -4.53 -24.24
C VAL A 463 -0.50 -3.48 -23.82
N GLY A 464 0.77 -3.86 -23.59
CA GLY A 464 1.90 -2.93 -23.39
C GLY A 464 1.96 -1.82 -24.44
N TYR A 465 1.75 -2.16 -25.71
CA TYR A 465 1.77 -1.20 -26.82
C TYR A 465 0.62 -0.19 -26.78
N ASP A 466 -0.54 -0.55 -26.23
CA ASP A 466 -1.73 0.30 -26.24
C ASP A 466 -1.66 1.43 -25.18
N THR A 467 -0.84 1.28 -24.14
CA THR A 467 -0.66 2.27 -23.06
C THR A 467 0.79 2.76 -22.90
N HIS A 468 1.65 2.58 -23.91
CA HIS A 468 3.10 2.91 -23.87
C HIS A 468 3.88 2.24 -22.71
N CYS A 469 3.39 1.12 -22.19
CA CYS A 469 4.02 0.37 -21.12
C CYS A 469 5.04 -0.65 -21.67
N CYS A 470 6.13 -0.87 -20.94
CA CYS A 470 7.15 -1.86 -21.28
C CYS A 470 6.70 -3.34 -21.10
N GLN A 471 5.44 -3.59 -20.73
CA GLN A 471 4.81 -4.92 -20.58
C GLN A 471 4.42 -5.53 -21.95
N HIS A 472 5.43 -5.79 -22.78
CA HIS A 472 5.27 -6.47 -24.08
C HIS A 472 6.50 -7.31 -24.39
N LEU A 473 6.46 -8.12 -25.46
CA LEU A 473 7.61 -8.92 -25.88
C LEU A 473 8.83 -8.02 -26.17
N GLY A 474 9.95 -8.29 -25.51
CA GLY A 474 11.19 -7.52 -25.64
C GLY A 474 11.27 -6.21 -24.83
N GLY A 475 10.21 -5.79 -24.14
CA GLY A 475 10.25 -4.66 -23.21
C GLY A 475 10.77 -5.05 -21.82
N ALA A 476 11.14 -4.06 -20.99
CA ALA A 476 11.64 -4.28 -19.62
C ALA A 476 10.61 -5.02 -18.72
N GLY A 477 9.34 -4.62 -18.79
CA GLY A 477 8.19 -5.29 -18.17
C GLY A 477 7.73 -6.55 -18.90
N GLY A 478 8.45 -7.03 -19.92
CA GLY A 478 8.11 -8.25 -20.65
C GLY A 478 8.06 -9.50 -19.76
N THR A 479 8.75 -9.50 -18.60
CA THR A 479 8.64 -10.58 -17.60
C THR A 479 7.27 -10.60 -16.90
N CYS A 480 6.65 -9.45 -16.68
CA CYS A 480 5.28 -9.31 -16.15
C CYS A 480 4.26 -9.91 -17.12
N MET A 481 4.40 -9.60 -18.41
CA MET A 481 3.57 -10.17 -19.48
C MET A 481 3.71 -11.70 -19.54
N LEU A 482 4.93 -12.24 -19.43
CA LEU A 482 5.17 -13.69 -19.42
C LEU A 482 4.54 -14.38 -18.19
N ASP A 483 4.56 -13.76 -17.00
CA ASP A 483 3.85 -14.29 -15.83
C ASP A 483 2.32 -14.25 -16.04
N ALA A 484 1.78 -13.14 -16.58
CA ALA A 484 0.36 -12.97 -16.84
C ALA A 484 -0.27 -14.03 -17.77
N ILE A 485 0.52 -14.64 -18.68
CA ILE A 485 0.07 -15.71 -19.59
C ILE A 485 0.49 -17.13 -19.17
N SER A 486 1.22 -17.29 -18.05
CA SER A 486 1.74 -18.60 -17.62
C SER A 486 1.48 -18.94 -16.15
N ASN A 487 0.99 -17.99 -15.37
CA ASN A 487 0.72 -18.12 -13.95
C ASN A 487 -0.79 -17.96 -13.65
N PRO A 488 -1.48 -19.02 -13.17
CA PRO A 488 -2.91 -18.96 -12.86
C PRO A 488 -3.32 -17.94 -11.79
N SER A 489 -2.38 -17.52 -10.94
CA SER A 489 -2.59 -16.41 -10.00
C SER A 489 -2.43 -15.03 -10.64
N SER A 490 -2.25 -14.92 -11.96
CA SER A 490 -2.02 -13.66 -12.66
C SER A 490 -3.01 -13.44 -13.82
N ALA A 491 -3.15 -12.19 -14.23
CA ALA A 491 -3.95 -11.73 -15.35
C ALA A 491 -3.52 -10.31 -15.76
N ILE A 492 -3.97 -9.84 -16.92
CA ILE A 492 -4.02 -8.41 -17.24
C ILE A 492 -5.43 -7.89 -16.92
N THR A 493 -5.52 -6.87 -16.06
CA THR A 493 -6.74 -6.07 -15.88
C THR A 493 -6.66 -4.86 -16.80
N VAL A 494 -7.76 -4.51 -17.48
CA VAL A 494 -7.83 -3.34 -18.36
C VAL A 494 -9.03 -2.45 -18.05
N ILE A 495 -8.91 -1.18 -18.40
CA ILE A 495 -10.02 -0.27 -18.63
C ILE A 495 -10.08 0.00 -20.14
N GLU A 496 -11.20 -0.32 -20.77
CA GLU A 496 -11.43 -0.21 -22.21
C GLU A 496 -12.59 0.76 -22.48
N ASP A 497 -12.44 1.67 -23.45
CA ASP A 497 -13.56 2.49 -23.93
C ASP A 497 -14.50 1.59 -24.76
N VAL A 498 -15.73 1.39 -24.26
CA VAL A 498 -16.74 0.44 -24.77
C VAL A 498 -17.10 0.71 -26.23
N LYS A 499 -16.95 1.96 -26.66
CA LYS A 499 -17.22 2.39 -28.03
C LYS A 499 -16.06 2.00 -28.94
N THR A 500 -14.89 2.57 -28.68
CA THR A 500 -13.68 2.48 -29.53
C THR A 500 -12.89 1.17 -29.40
N GLN A 501 -13.10 0.41 -28.32
CA GLN A 501 -12.28 -0.74 -27.94
C GLN A 501 -10.79 -0.38 -27.72
N LYS A 502 -10.49 0.91 -27.51
CA LYS A 502 -9.15 1.36 -27.12
C LYS A 502 -8.94 1.08 -25.64
N ILE A 503 -7.84 0.41 -25.31
CA ILE A 503 -7.38 0.28 -23.93
C ILE A 503 -6.96 1.68 -23.44
N LYS A 504 -7.57 2.12 -22.34
CA LYS A 504 -7.38 3.43 -21.70
C LYS A 504 -6.52 3.33 -20.45
N ALA A 505 -6.55 2.18 -19.78
CA ALA A 505 -5.59 1.83 -18.74
C ALA A 505 -5.37 0.30 -18.70
N GLN A 506 -4.24 -0.15 -18.17
CA GLN A 506 -3.97 -1.55 -17.89
C GLN A 506 -3.28 -1.74 -16.54
N ALA A 507 -3.31 -2.96 -16.02
CA ALA A 507 -2.55 -3.36 -14.86
C ALA A 507 -2.22 -4.85 -14.92
N TRP A 508 -0.93 -5.18 -14.86
CA TRP A 508 -0.53 -6.54 -14.50
C TRP A 508 -1.02 -6.84 -13.08
N THR A 509 -1.82 -7.88 -12.97
CA THR A 509 -2.59 -8.22 -11.78
C THR A 509 -2.11 -9.57 -11.25
N ARG A 510 -1.90 -9.66 -9.93
CA ARG A 510 -1.52 -10.89 -9.23
C ARG A 510 -2.40 -11.11 -8.01
N TYR A 511 -2.73 -12.37 -7.71
CA TYR A 511 -3.47 -12.78 -6.52
C TYR A 511 -2.60 -13.61 -5.58
N ASP A 512 -2.42 -13.12 -4.35
CA ASP A 512 -1.86 -13.89 -3.24
C ASP A 512 -3.00 -14.50 -2.40
N SER A 513 -3.16 -15.81 -2.54
CA SER A 513 -4.18 -16.60 -1.83
C SER A 513 -3.88 -16.86 -0.36
N LEU A 514 -2.67 -16.58 0.14
CA LEU A 514 -2.34 -16.69 1.56
C LEU A 514 -2.75 -15.44 2.35
N SER A 515 -2.55 -14.25 1.78
CA SER A 515 -3.00 -13.00 2.39
C SER A 515 -4.39 -12.54 1.94
N ASP A 516 -4.99 -13.25 0.96
CA ASP A 516 -6.27 -12.88 0.33
C ASP A 516 -6.20 -11.45 -0.22
N THR A 517 -5.16 -11.21 -1.03
CA THR A 517 -4.79 -9.90 -1.56
C THR A 517 -4.63 -9.96 -3.07
N LEU A 518 -5.44 -9.18 -3.79
CA LEU A 518 -5.18 -8.83 -5.18
C LEU A 518 -4.19 -7.66 -5.24
N VAL A 519 -3.22 -7.71 -6.14
CA VAL A 519 -2.19 -6.69 -6.32
C VAL A 519 -2.12 -6.29 -7.78
N PHE A 520 -2.41 -5.02 -8.06
CA PHE A 520 -1.99 -4.35 -9.28
C PHE A 520 -0.55 -3.89 -9.12
N ASP A 521 0.31 -4.23 -10.08
CA ASP A 521 1.74 -3.94 -9.99
C ASP A 521 2.01 -2.42 -10.05
N ASN A 522 1.65 -1.81 -11.17
CA ASN A 522 1.23 -0.42 -11.32
C ASN A 522 -0.03 -0.42 -12.21
N MET A 523 -0.83 0.64 -12.20
CA MET A 523 -1.88 0.81 -13.21
C MET A 523 -1.43 1.88 -14.20
N GLU A 524 -1.16 1.47 -15.43
CA GLU A 524 -0.67 2.33 -16.49
C GLU A 524 -1.82 2.93 -17.28
N PHE A 525 -1.81 4.25 -17.46
CA PHE A 525 -2.85 4.97 -18.16
C PHE A 525 -2.33 5.43 -19.52
N ALA A 526 -3.18 5.37 -20.54
CA ALA A 526 -2.84 5.94 -21.85
C ALA A 526 -2.81 7.49 -21.85
N ASN A 527 -3.19 8.12 -20.73
CA ASN A 527 -3.12 9.56 -20.47
C ASN A 527 -3.21 9.80 -18.94
N ASP A 528 -2.12 10.22 -18.31
CA ASP A 528 -2.06 10.45 -16.85
C ASP A 528 -3.01 11.56 -16.37
N GLY A 529 -3.35 12.51 -17.24
CA GLY A 529 -4.35 13.53 -16.94
C GLY A 529 -5.76 12.99 -16.71
N GLU A 530 -6.03 11.74 -17.07
CA GLU A 530 -7.35 11.09 -16.89
C GLU A 530 -7.42 10.17 -15.66
N VAL A 531 -6.34 9.94 -14.91
CA VAL A 531 -6.28 9.00 -13.75
C VAL A 531 -7.47 9.14 -12.80
N GLN A 532 -7.80 10.37 -12.39
CA GLN A 532 -8.89 10.60 -11.43
C GLN A 532 -10.29 10.35 -12.01
N SER A 533 -10.45 10.38 -13.34
CA SER A 533 -11.74 10.12 -13.98
C SER A 533 -12.17 8.65 -13.87
N PHE A 534 -11.21 7.74 -13.68
CA PHE A 534 -11.45 6.30 -13.52
C PHE A 534 -11.66 5.87 -12.06
N SER A 535 -11.39 6.73 -11.08
CA SER A 535 -11.53 6.42 -9.64
C SER A 535 -12.91 5.82 -9.26
N PRO A 536 -14.07 6.31 -9.75
CA PRO A 536 -15.37 5.67 -9.53
C PRO A 536 -15.45 4.23 -10.05
N LEU A 537 -14.95 3.99 -11.26
CA LEU A 537 -15.00 2.69 -11.93
C LEU A 537 -14.14 1.66 -11.18
N ILE A 538 -12.93 2.07 -10.78
CA ILE A 538 -11.98 1.27 -10.00
C ILE A 538 -12.53 0.97 -8.59
N THR A 539 -13.19 1.95 -7.95
CA THR A 539 -13.86 1.77 -6.66
C THR A 539 -14.93 0.70 -6.75
N ALA A 540 -15.85 0.83 -7.71
CA ALA A 540 -16.97 -0.08 -7.88
C ALA A 540 -16.52 -1.50 -8.26
N TRP A 541 -15.52 -1.63 -9.15
CA TRP A 541 -14.91 -2.92 -9.48
C TRP A 541 -14.25 -3.56 -8.25
N SER A 542 -13.46 -2.80 -7.49
CA SER A 542 -12.82 -3.25 -6.23
C SER A 542 -13.82 -3.71 -5.17
N MET A 543 -14.99 -3.06 -5.09
CA MET A 543 -16.10 -3.48 -4.23
C MET A 543 -16.74 -4.80 -4.70
N ALA A 544 -16.84 -5.02 -6.00
CA ALA A 544 -17.47 -6.21 -6.61
C ALA A 544 -16.59 -7.47 -6.59
N MET A 545 -15.26 -7.30 -6.50
CA MET A 545 -14.29 -8.38 -6.34
C MET A 545 -14.43 -9.09 -4.98
N PRO A 546 -14.25 -10.43 -4.91
CA PRO A 546 -14.44 -11.20 -3.68
C PRO A 546 -13.31 -11.07 -2.66
N GLU A 547 -12.10 -10.69 -3.06
CA GLU A 547 -10.90 -10.65 -2.21
C GLU A 547 -11.05 -9.65 -1.06
N LYS A 548 -10.49 -9.99 0.10
CA LYS A 548 -10.50 -9.09 1.27
C LYS A 548 -9.65 -7.85 1.05
N ASN A 549 -8.50 -7.98 0.38
CA ASN A 549 -7.56 -6.89 0.20
C ASN A 549 -7.27 -6.64 -1.28
N ILE A 550 -7.15 -5.37 -1.66
CA ILE A 550 -6.69 -4.98 -2.99
C ILE A 550 -5.66 -3.87 -2.83
N HIS A 551 -4.48 -4.09 -3.37
CA HIS A 551 -3.38 -3.13 -3.39
C HIS A 551 -3.00 -2.73 -4.82
N VAL A 552 -2.35 -1.59 -4.94
CA VAL A 552 -1.90 -1.00 -6.21
C VAL A 552 -0.56 -0.30 -5.98
N GLY A 553 0.44 -0.57 -6.81
CA GLY A 553 1.63 0.27 -6.89
C GLY A 553 1.29 1.61 -7.55
N THR A 554 2.05 2.65 -7.22
CA THR A 554 1.86 4.01 -7.73
C THR A 554 3.20 4.61 -8.13
N GLY A 555 4.06 3.79 -8.75
CA GLY A 555 5.48 4.08 -8.93
C GLY A 555 5.77 5.21 -9.92
N PHE A 556 4.99 5.29 -11.00
CA PHE A 556 5.30 6.12 -12.16
C PHE A 556 4.25 7.21 -12.45
N ASN A 557 2.99 7.03 -12.04
CA ASN A 557 1.88 7.83 -12.56
C ASN A 557 1.44 8.95 -11.60
N GLN A 558 1.34 10.17 -12.13
CA GLN A 558 0.96 11.35 -11.36
C GLN A 558 -0.49 11.24 -10.84
N GLY A 559 -0.74 11.70 -9.61
CA GLY A 559 -2.08 11.75 -9.01
C GLY A 559 -2.55 10.49 -8.25
N MET A 560 -1.86 9.35 -8.34
CA MET A 560 -2.24 8.14 -7.59
C MET A 560 -1.82 8.16 -6.11
N THR A 561 -1.04 9.16 -5.67
CA THR A 561 -0.52 9.28 -4.29
C THR A 561 -1.60 9.41 -3.21
N ASN A 562 -2.77 9.95 -3.56
CA ASN A 562 -3.92 10.10 -2.65
C ASN A 562 -4.86 8.88 -2.61
N TRP A 563 -4.54 7.80 -3.33
CA TRP A 563 -5.38 6.61 -3.35
C TRP A 563 -5.22 5.78 -2.08
N GLY A 564 -6.35 5.41 -1.46
CA GLY A 564 -6.39 4.45 -0.36
C GLY A 564 -5.51 4.82 0.84
N LYS A 565 -4.80 3.83 1.40
CA LYS A 565 -3.86 4.01 2.52
C LYS A 565 -2.50 3.39 2.18
N GLN A 566 -1.40 4.01 2.60
CA GLN A 566 -0.05 3.46 2.39
C GLN A 566 0.10 2.07 3.02
N VAL A 567 0.74 1.14 2.31
CA VAL A 567 1.06 -0.20 2.82
C VAL A 567 2.26 -0.10 3.78
N SER A 568 2.15 -0.68 4.98
CA SER A 568 3.19 -0.52 6.00
C SER A 568 4.45 -1.37 5.72
N ARG A 569 5.62 -0.79 5.99
CA ARG A 569 6.95 -1.40 5.84
C ARG A 569 7.12 -2.76 6.53
N ALA A 570 6.29 -3.13 7.51
CA ALA A 570 6.33 -4.45 8.13
C ALA A 570 6.07 -5.61 7.14
N ASN A 571 5.41 -5.32 6.01
CA ASN A 571 5.15 -6.28 4.93
C ASN A 571 6.11 -6.09 3.72
N SER A 572 7.16 -5.24 3.83
CA SER A 572 8.05 -4.93 2.70
C SER A 572 9.09 -6.00 2.37
N ASN A 573 9.44 -6.84 3.35
CA ASN A 573 10.03 -8.13 3.02
C ASN A 573 8.89 -8.97 2.46
N GLY A 574 8.84 -9.08 1.13
CA GLY A 574 7.82 -9.80 0.40
C GLY A 574 7.61 -11.21 0.95
N GLY A 575 6.65 -11.35 1.85
CA GLY A 575 5.97 -12.59 2.18
C GLY A 575 5.07 -13.07 1.04
N TYR A 576 5.31 -12.57 -0.19
CA TYR A 576 4.94 -13.27 -1.41
C TYR A 576 5.50 -14.68 -1.30
N VAL A 577 4.61 -15.63 -1.09
CA VAL A 577 4.95 -16.98 -1.52
C VAL A 577 4.89 -16.91 -3.04
N HIS A 578 6.07 -16.65 -3.64
CA HIS A 578 6.39 -17.17 -4.95
C HIS A 578 6.19 -18.68 -4.87
N PHE A 579 4.94 -19.10 -5.10
CA PHE A 579 4.63 -20.42 -5.56
C PHE A 579 5.21 -20.51 -6.96
N GLU A 580 6.50 -20.83 -6.98
CA GLU A 580 7.24 -21.28 -8.14
C GLU A 580 6.44 -22.44 -8.74
N ASN A 581 5.54 -22.11 -9.66
CA ASN A 581 4.92 -23.07 -10.55
C ASN A 581 6.02 -23.68 -11.41
N GLU A 582 5.79 -24.83 -12.04
CA GLU A 582 6.81 -25.48 -12.88
C GLU A 582 7.33 -24.54 -14.00
N ASN A 583 6.56 -23.50 -14.36
CA ASN A 583 6.90 -22.45 -15.33
C ASN A 583 7.63 -21.20 -14.76
N SER A 584 7.74 -20.99 -13.45
CA SER A 584 8.37 -19.76 -12.91
C SER A 584 9.88 -19.69 -13.20
N SER A 585 10.48 -20.81 -13.60
CA SER A 585 11.84 -20.91 -14.11
C SER A 585 12.11 -20.05 -15.36
N VAL A 586 11.06 -19.64 -16.08
CA VAL A 586 11.16 -18.82 -17.30
C VAL A 586 11.59 -17.38 -17.03
N CYS A 587 11.10 -16.76 -15.95
CA CYS A 587 11.40 -15.35 -15.61
C CYS A 587 12.62 -15.20 -14.68
N GLY A 588 13.16 -16.30 -14.15
CA GLY A 588 14.32 -16.28 -13.25
C GLY A 588 14.05 -15.59 -11.90
N SER A 589 15.12 -15.19 -11.22
CA SER A 589 15.06 -14.52 -9.91
C SER A 589 14.73 -13.03 -9.96
N SER A 590 14.41 -12.49 -11.14
CA SER A 590 14.42 -11.05 -11.45
C SER A 590 13.15 -10.64 -12.16
N LEU A 591 12.01 -10.93 -11.53
CA LEU A 591 10.69 -10.51 -12.00
C LEU A 591 10.58 -8.98 -11.85
N TYR A 592 10.40 -8.27 -12.96
CA TYR A 592 10.16 -6.83 -12.95
C TYR A 592 8.85 -6.53 -12.19
N THR A 593 8.84 -5.50 -11.35
CA THR A 593 7.67 -5.19 -10.50
C THR A 593 7.75 -3.75 -9.98
N ASP A 594 6.81 -2.90 -10.37
CA ASP A 594 6.72 -1.50 -9.93
C ASP A 594 6.03 -1.37 -8.55
N TYR A 595 5.48 -2.48 -8.05
CA TYR A 595 4.94 -2.56 -6.70
C TYR A 595 6.06 -2.46 -5.65
N HIS A 596 6.25 -1.27 -5.10
CA HIS A 596 7.21 -1.01 -4.04
C HIS A 596 6.51 -0.49 -2.78
N SER A 597 6.82 -1.09 -1.62
CA SER A 597 6.17 -0.78 -0.33
C SER A 597 6.24 0.69 0.12
N GLN A 598 7.13 1.50 -0.46
CA GLN A 598 7.23 2.93 -0.16
C GLN A 598 6.06 3.70 -0.79
N ASN A 599 5.65 3.31 -2.01
CA ASN A 599 4.64 4.00 -2.82
C ASN A 599 3.29 3.27 -2.82
N ALA A 600 3.31 1.94 -2.68
CA ALA A 600 2.13 1.07 -2.74
C ALA A 600 0.98 1.47 -1.81
N ARG A 601 -0.23 1.42 -2.37
CA ARG A 601 -1.49 1.81 -1.73
C ARG A 601 -2.44 0.63 -1.59
N CYS A 602 -3.04 0.52 -0.43
CA CYS A 602 -4.13 -0.38 -0.10
C CYS A 602 -5.46 0.34 -0.41
N ILE A 603 -6.14 -0.08 -1.47
CA ILE A 603 -7.43 0.48 -1.92
C ILE A 603 -8.64 -0.33 -1.45
N LYS A 604 -8.42 -1.56 -0.94
CA LYS A 604 -9.40 -2.34 -0.18
C LYS A 604 -8.70 -3.10 0.93
N LYS A 605 -9.31 -3.16 2.13
CA LYS A 605 -8.77 -3.86 3.29
C LYS A 605 -9.86 -4.57 4.08
N SER A 606 -9.69 -5.86 4.34
CA SER A 606 -10.66 -6.69 5.08
C SER A 606 -12.09 -6.66 4.52
N GLY A 607 -12.26 -6.38 3.23
CA GLY A 607 -13.55 -6.18 2.56
C GLY A 607 -13.92 -4.70 2.33
N ASP A 608 -13.46 -3.79 3.19
CA ASP A 608 -13.78 -2.36 3.11
C ASP A 608 -12.94 -1.66 2.04
N VAL A 609 -13.58 -1.02 1.06
CA VAL A 609 -12.90 -0.20 0.05
C VAL A 609 -12.52 1.16 0.64
N LEU A 610 -11.28 1.56 0.38
CA LEU A 610 -10.61 2.74 0.94
C LEU A 610 -10.44 3.87 -0.10
N LEU A 611 -10.75 3.61 -1.38
CA LEU A 611 -10.90 4.65 -2.39
C LEU A 611 -12.24 5.36 -2.19
N ASN A 612 -12.22 6.70 -2.06
CA ASN A 612 -13.45 7.48 -1.89
C ASN A 612 -13.88 8.06 -3.25
N SER A 613 -15.03 7.63 -3.77
CA SER A 613 -15.60 8.10 -5.04
C SER A 613 -17.10 7.85 -5.07
N ASN A 614 -17.87 8.72 -5.75
CA ASN A 614 -19.28 8.45 -6.02
C ASN A 614 -19.40 7.39 -7.12
N ILE A 615 -20.09 6.29 -6.84
CA ILE A 615 -20.27 5.15 -7.77
C ILE A 615 -21.71 5.00 -8.28
N SER A 616 -22.58 6.01 -8.10
CA SER A 616 -24.01 5.95 -8.41
C SER A 616 -24.35 5.47 -9.82
N ASP A 617 -23.47 5.77 -10.78
CA ASP A 617 -23.70 5.57 -12.21
C ASP A 617 -22.95 4.34 -12.76
N ILE A 618 -22.30 3.56 -11.89
CA ILE A 618 -21.55 2.36 -12.29
C ILE A 618 -22.43 1.11 -12.22
N THR A 619 -22.48 0.36 -13.32
CA THR A 619 -23.12 -0.95 -13.39
C THR A 619 -22.10 -2.07 -13.21
N ILE A 620 -22.39 -3.02 -12.32
CA ILE A 620 -21.61 -4.26 -12.14
C ILE A 620 -22.31 -5.41 -12.86
N SER A 621 -21.54 -6.23 -13.59
CA SER A 621 -21.97 -7.51 -14.13
C SER A 621 -20.94 -8.60 -13.86
N ARG A 622 -21.35 -9.86 -13.96
CA ARG A 622 -20.46 -11.03 -13.92
C ARG A 622 -20.75 -11.91 -15.12
N GLU A 623 -19.70 -12.34 -15.81
CA GLU A 623 -19.82 -13.36 -16.84
C GLU A 623 -20.16 -14.73 -16.23
N PRO A 624 -20.95 -15.57 -16.91
CA PRO A 624 -21.35 -16.88 -16.41
C PRO A 624 -20.18 -17.88 -16.51
N GLU A 625 -19.28 -17.81 -15.54
CA GLU A 625 -18.14 -18.71 -15.41
C GLU A 625 -18.28 -19.67 -14.23
N ASN A 626 -17.65 -20.84 -14.34
CA ASN A 626 -17.44 -21.71 -13.20
C ASN A 626 -16.29 -21.14 -12.35
N GLU A 627 -16.61 -20.26 -11.40
CA GLU A 627 -15.62 -19.61 -10.51
C GLU A 627 -14.69 -20.66 -9.85
N ASN A 628 -15.23 -21.85 -9.52
CA ASN A 628 -14.55 -22.96 -8.85
C ASN A 628 -13.65 -23.83 -9.76
N GLU A 629 -13.72 -23.70 -11.09
CA GLU A 629 -13.07 -24.64 -12.01
C GLU A 629 -11.55 -24.73 -11.82
N TYR A 630 -10.92 -23.60 -11.53
CA TYR A 630 -9.47 -23.46 -11.41
C TYR A 630 -8.99 -23.17 -9.99
N SER A 631 -9.88 -23.12 -8.99
CA SER A 631 -9.51 -22.75 -7.60
C SER A 631 -8.46 -23.68 -6.97
N TYR A 632 -8.39 -24.94 -7.43
CA TYR A 632 -7.33 -25.88 -7.04
C TYR A 632 -5.92 -25.44 -7.48
N MET A 633 -5.80 -24.62 -8.53
CA MET A 633 -4.52 -24.14 -9.07
C MET A 633 -3.91 -23.03 -8.21
N ILE A 634 -4.75 -22.31 -7.45
CA ILE A 634 -4.34 -21.16 -6.63
C ILE A 634 -4.50 -21.40 -5.13
N ASN A 635 -5.11 -22.51 -4.72
CA ASN A 635 -5.29 -22.84 -3.31
C ASN A 635 -3.93 -23.05 -2.62
N PRO A 636 -3.67 -22.39 -1.48
CA PRO A 636 -2.34 -22.38 -0.87
C PRO A 636 -1.90 -23.76 -0.36
N VAL A 637 -2.84 -24.62 0.06
CA VAL A 637 -2.54 -26.00 0.51
C VAL A 637 -2.15 -26.87 -0.68
N VAL A 638 -2.90 -26.79 -1.78
CA VAL A 638 -2.61 -27.55 -3.01
C VAL A 638 -1.28 -27.13 -3.62
N LEU A 639 -1.01 -25.82 -3.70
CA LEU A 639 0.26 -25.29 -4.19
C LEU A 639 1.45 -25.69 -3.32
N TYR A 640 1.31 -25.61 -1.99
CA TYR A 640 2.37 -26.02 -1.07
C TYR A 640 2.69 -27.52 -1.18
N ILE A 641 1.67 -28.37 -1.26
CA ILE A 641 1.85 -29.82 -1.47
C ILE A 641 2.51 -30.09 -2.83
N THR A 642 2.07 -29.41 -3.88
CA THR A 642 2.67 -29.52 -5.23
C THR A 642 4.17 -29.21 -5.21
N LYS A 643 4.57 -28.13 -4.52
CA LYS A 643 5.97 -27.69 -4.46
C LYS A 643 6.86 -28.59 -3.58
N ASN A 644 6.32 -29.15 -2.50
CA ASN A 644 7.10 -29.87 -1.48
C ASN A 644 6.93 -31.40 -1.51
N SER A 645 6.22 -31.95 -2.51
CA SER A 645 6.09 -33.40 -2.71
C SER A 645 7.28 -33.96 -3.47
N GLU A 646 7.85 -35.07 -2.98
CA GLU A 646 8.86 -35.85 -3.72
C GLU A 646 8.26 -36.53 -4.97
N THR A 647 6.93 -36.71 -5.01
CA THR A 647 6.20 -37.27 -6.17
C THR A 647 5.53 -36.16 -6.97
N LYS A 648 5.63 -36.22 -8.31
CA LYS A 648 4.99 -35.24 -9.19
C LYS A 648 3.47 -35.26 -9.02
N ILE A 649 2.91 -34.18 -8.47
CA ILE A 649 1.47 -34.03 -8.26
C ILE A 649 0.77 -33.70 -9.59
N THR A 650 0.02 -34.67 -10.11
CA THR A 650 -0.74 -34.52 -11.36
C THR A 650 -1.95 -33.58 -11.19
N THR A 651 -2.48 -33.05 -12.30
CA THR A 651 -3.67 -32.17 -12.27
C THR A 651 -4.88 -32.82 -11.59
N GLN A 652 -5.08 -34.15 -11.77
CA GLN A 652 -6.15 -34.85 -11.06
C GLN A 652 -5.88 -34.90 -9.55
N MET A 653 -4.66 -35.22 -9.13
CA MET A 653 -4.28 -35.19 -7.71
C MET A 653 -4.45 -33.79 -7.10
N LYS A 654 -4.16 -32.70 -7.83
CA LYS A 654 -4.43 -31.33 -7.35
C LYS A 654 -5.93 -31.11 -7.09
N LYS A 655 -6.80 -31.57 -7.98
CA LYS A 655 -8.26 -31.53 -7.82
C LYS A 655 -8.74 -32.38 -6.65
N ASP A 656 -8.20 -33.59 -6.47
CA ASP A 656 -8.54 -34.50 -5.38
C ASP A 656 -8.10 -33.95 -4.01
N ILE A 657 -6.90 -33.37 -3.93
CA ILE A 657 -6.41 -32.64 -2.74
C ILE A 657 -7.37 -31.51 -2.41
N TYR A 658 -7.69 -30.65 -3.39
CA TYR A 658 -8.59 -29.51 -3.20
C TYR A 658 -9.98 -29.93 -2.69
N ALA A 659 -10.58 -30.95 -3.32
CA ALA A 659 -11.87 -31.50 -2.91
C ALA A 659 -11.85 -32.07 -1.47
N SER A 660 -10.70 -32.60 -1.01
CA SER A 660 -10.56 -33.11 0.36
C SER A 660 -10.43 -32.03 1.44
N LEU A 661 -10.19 -30.76 1.10
CA LEU A 661 -10.02 -29.68 2.08
C LEU A 661 -11.30 -29.35 2.86
N ASP A 662 -12.46 -29.36 2.19
CA ASP A 662 -13.78 -29.11 2.80
C ASP A 662 -14.64 -30.39 2.97
N SER A 663 -13.98 -31.55 2.89
CA SER A 663 -14.62 -32.85 3.09
C SER A 663 -14.88 -33.15 4.58
N ASP A 664 -15.96 -33.87 4.85
CA ASP A 664 -16.21 -34.48 6.16
C ASP A 664 -15.35 -35.74 6.38
N GLU A 665 -14.78 -36.31 5.30
CA GLU A 665 -13.74 -37.34 5.40
C GLU A 665 -12.39 -36.72 5.80
N PRO A 666 -11.57 -37.39 6.63
CA PRO A 666 -10.29 -36.84 7.07
C PRO A 666 -9.31 -36.58 5.93
N PHE A 667 -8.71 -35.38 5.93
CA PHE A 667 -7.68 -34.99 4.95
C PHE A 667 -6.48 -35.96 4.99
N PRO A 668 -5.94 -36.41 3.83
CA PRO A 668 -4.94 -37.48 3.79
C PRO A 668 -3.67 -37.18 4.59
N GLN A 669 -3.28 -38.11 5.46
CA GLN A 669 -2.19 -37.93 6.43
C GLN A 669 -0.84 -37.61 5.76
N ASP A 670 -0.54 -38.20 4.60
CA ASP A 670 0.74 -37.96 3.90
C ASP A 670 0.88 -36.51 3.42
N TYR A 671 -0.23 -35.87 3.02
CA TYR A 671 -0.24 -34.45 2.72
C TYR A 671 -0.08 -33.59 3.99
N VAL A 672 -0.65 -34.00 5.12
CA VAL A 672 -0.40 -33.34 6.42
C VAL A 672 1.09 -33.39 6.80
N LYS A 673 1.77 -34.51 6.55
CA LYS A 673 3.23 -34.63 6.80
C LYS A 673 4.03 -33.58 6.01
N ILE A 674 3.66 -33.34 4.75
CA ILE A 674 4.29 -32.30 3.90
C ILE A 674 4.03 -30.90 4.48
N LEU A 675 2.79 -30.55 4.79
CA LEU A 675 2.41 -29.22 5.35
C LEU A 675 3.11 -28.89 6.67
N VAL A 676 3.30 -29.91 7.51
CA VAL A 676 3.96 -29.82 8.81
C VAL A 676 5.49 -29.82 8.67
N GLY A 677 6.05 -30.45 7.62
CA GLY A 677 7.49 -30.64 7.42
C GLY A 677 8.27 -29.38 7.01
N GLY A 678 7.68 -28.45 6.26
CA GLY A 678 8.37 -27.25 5.77
C GLY A 678 8.34 -26.04 6.73
N ASP A 679 8.39 -24.82 6.18
CA ASP A 679 8.61 -23.57 6.94
C ASP A 679 7.68 -23.42 8.16
N LYS A 680 8.29 -23.12 9.30
CA LYS A 680 7.64 -22.92 10.59
C LYS A 680 6.64 -21.76 10.61
N LYS A 681 6.81 -20.75 9.75
CA LYS A 681 5.96 -19.54 9.81
C LYS A 681 4.55 -19.73 9.27
N ASN A 682 4.35 -20.63 8.30
CA ASN A 682 3.10 -20.69 7.52
C ASN A 682 2.25 -21.95 7.78
N THR A 683 2.75 -22.94 8.54
CA THR A 683 2.02 -24.20 8.82
C THR A 683 0.62 -23.98 9.42
N GLY A 684 0.45 -22.96 10.28
CA GLY A 684 -0.85 -22.64 10.90
C GLY A 684 -1.93 -22.26 9.87
N SER A 685 -1.66 -21.28 9.02
CA SER A 685 -2.59 -20.81 7.98
C SER A 685 -2.95 -21.90 6.97
N LEU A 686 -2.01 -22.81 6.66
CA LEU A 686 -2.28 -23.96 5.79
C LEU A 686 -3.21 -24.98 6.47
N ILE A 687 -3.07 -25.21 7.78
CA ILE A 687 -3.93 -26.12 8.54
C ILE A 687 -5.35 -25.56 8.72
N GLU A 688 -5.50 -24.24 8.90
CA GLU A 688 -6.80 -23.57 9.02
C GLU A 688 -7.70 -23.80 7.78
N ASN A 689 -7.09 -23.98 6.60
CA ASN A 689 -7.81 -24.30 5.36
C ASN A 689 -8.39 -25.73 5.33
N ILE A 690 -8.05 -26.61 6.28
CA ILE A 690 -8.52 -28.00 6.32
C ILE A 690 -9.69 -28.14 7.31
N LYS A 691 -10.84 -28.64 6.85
CA LYS A 691 -12.05 -28.86 7.65
C LYS A 691 -11.89 -30.01 8.66
N THR A 692 -11.38 -31.16 8.18
CA THR A 692 -11.36 -32.42 8.94
C THR A 692 -9.97 -33.04 8.95
N LEU A 693 -9.43 -33.27 10.16
CA LEU A 693 -8.13 -33.93 10.38
C LEU A 693 -8.32 -35.15 11.28
N SER A 694 -7.78 -36.30 10.85
CA SER A 694 -7.80 -37.54 11.64
C SER A 694 -7.04 -37.37 12.96
N LEU A 695 -7.38 -38.16 13.99
CA LEU A 695 -6.65 -38.16 15.26
C LEU A 695 -5.14 -38.36 15.07
N GLU A 696 -4.74 -39.21 14.11
CA GLU A 696 -3.34 -39.47 13.80
C GLU A 696 -2.64 -38.25 13.19
N SER A 697 -3.29 -37.54 12.26
CA SER A 697 -2.80 -36.26 11.73
C SER A 697 -2.68 -35.20 12.82
N GLN A 698 -3.64 -35.12 13.75
CA GLN A 698 -3.59 -34.18 14.88
C GLN A 698 -2.45 -34.51 15.87
N ARG A 699 -2.17 -35.80 16.13
CA ARG A 699 -1.00 -36.24 16.90
C ARG A 699 0.31 -35.84 16.21
N TYR A 700 0.42 -36.09 14.91
CA TYR A 700 1.60 -35.71 14.13
C TYR A 700 1.88 -34.19 14.17
N ILE A 701 0.83 -33.36 14.06
CA ILE A 701 0.95 -31.90 14.22
C ILE A 701 1.44 -31.56 15.64
N LEU A 702 0.85 -32.13 16.69
CA LEU A 702 1.24 -31.89 18.09
C LEU A 702 2.69 -32.32 18.43
N GLU A 703 3.21 -33.33 17.74
CA GLU A 703 4.58 -33.81 17.92
C GLU A 703 5.60 -32.91 17.22
N ASN A 704 5.30 -32.45 16.00
CA ASN A 704 6.27 -31.77 15.12
C ASN A 704 6.12 -30.23 15.09
N LYS A 705 4.90 -29.69 15.21
CA LYS A 705 4.56 -28.25 15.20
C LYS A 705 3.45 -27.95 16.24
N PRO A 706 3.74 -28.01 17.56
CA PRO A 706 2.72 -27.92 18.62
C PRO A 706 1.92 -26.62 18.64
N ASP A 707 2.51 -25.54 18.14
CA ASP A 707 1.91 -24.21 17.97
C ASP A 707 0.84 -24.19 16.87
N ALA A 708 0.95 -25.06 15.86
CA ALA A 708 -0.01 -25.13 14.77
C ALA A 708 -1.33 -25.81 15.16
N VAL A 709 -1.39 -26.52 16.30
CA VAL A 709 -2.61 -27.18 16.81
C VAL A 709 -3.76 -26.18 17.04
N GLN A 710 -3.47 -24.92 17.35
CA GLN A 710 -4.49 -23.89 17.58
C GLN A 710 -5.30 -23.51 16.32
N TYR A 711 -4.82 -23.86 15.13
CA TYR A 711 -5.48 -23.59 13.85
C TYR A 711 -6.36 -24.77 13.37
N ILE A 712 -6.37 -25.89 14.10
CA ILE A 712 -7.21 -27.05 13.77
C ILE A 712 -8.66 -26.75 14.18
N LYS A 713 -9.57 -26.66 13.20
CA LYS A 713 -10.99 -26.34 13.41
C LYS A 713 -11.68 -27.22 14.45
N ASN A 714 -11.34 -28.52 14.50
CA ASN A 714 -11.94 -29.51 15.40
C ASN A 714 -10.84 -30.30 16.14
N VAL A 715 -10.21 -29.69 17.14
CA VAL A 715 -9.19 -30.35 17.97
C VAL A 715 -9.81 -31.49 18.78
N ASN A 716 -9.24 -32.68 18.69
CA ASN A 716 -9.64 -33.81 19.53
C ASN A 716 -9.34 -33.52 21.02
N PRO A 717 -10.24 -33.86 21.97
CA PRO A 717 -10.06 -33.54 23.39
C PRO A 717 -8.73 -34.01 24.01
N ASP A 718 -8.21 -35.18 23.60
CA ASP A 718 -6.93 -35.69 24.10
C ASP A 718 -5.76 -34.80 23.66
N ILE A 719 -5.80 -34.34 22.41
CA ILE A 719 -4.79 -33.45 21.81
C ILE A 719 -4.84 -32.07 22.47
N ALA A 720 -6.04 -31.53 22.69
CA ALA A 720 -6.23 -30.28 23.43
C ALA A 720 -5.67 -30.39 24.86
N LEU A 721 -5.91 -31.52 25.54
CA LEU A 721 -5.39 -31.82 26.86
C LEU A 721 -3.86 -31.95 26.87
N GLU A 722 -3.25 -32.56 25.85
CA GLU A 722 -1.79 -32.65 25.70
C GLU A 722 -1.13 -31.28 25.42
N VAL A 723 -1.75 -30.41 24.59
CA VAL A 723 -1.31 -29.01 24.43
C VAL A 723 -1.37 -28.26 25.76
N LEU A 724 -2.47 -28.41 26.50
CA LEU A 724 -2.67 -27.75 27.78
C LEU A 724 -1.67 -28.23 28.83
N LYS A 725 -1.32 -29.53 28.84
CA LYS A 725 -0.23 -30.09 29.67
C LYS A 725 1.13 -29.46 29.32
N LYS A 726 1.44 -29.23 28.04
CA LYS A 726 2.66 -28.53 27.61
C LYS A 726 2.63 -27.03 27.94
N THR A 727 1.45 -26.41 28.02
CA THR A 727 1.27 -24.96 28.20
C THR A 727 0.23 -24.59 29.29
N PRO A 728 0.43 -25.01 30.56
CA PRO A 728 -0.61 -24.96 31.59
C PRO A 728 -1.12 -23.55 31.91
N ASN A 729 -0.32 -22.51 31.67
CA ASN A 729 -0.75 -21.12 31.86
C ASN A 729 -1.91 -20.70 30.95
N LYS A 730 -2.16 -21.36 29.81
CA LYS A 730 -3.30 -21.07 28.92
C LYS A 730 -4.67 -21.22 29.61
N ILE A 731 -4.74 -21.94 30.74
CA ILE A 731 -5.98 -22.09 31.53
C ILE A 731 -6.54 -20.74 32.03
N LYS A 732 -5.70 -19.71 32.12
CA LYS A 732 -6.11 -18.35 32.47
C LYS A 732 -7.08 -17.79 31.44
N ASP A 733 -6.74 -17.95 30.17
CA ASP A 733 -7.42 -17.34 29.02
C ASP A 733 -8.64 -18.16 28.54
N MET A 734 -8.74 -19.44 28.96
CA MET A 734 -9.89 -20.29 28.68
C MET A 734 -11.16 -19.77 29.38
N SER A 735 -12.30 -19.76 28.69
CA SER A 735 -13.60 -19.36 29.26
C SER A 735 -14.11 -20.35 30.32
N ASP A 736 -13.90 -21.66 30.10
CA ASP A 736 -14.28 -22.73 31.02
C ASP A 736 -13.35 -23.96 30.87
N VAL A 737 -13.44 -24.96 31.76
CA VAL A 737 -12.57 -26.15 31.77
C VAL A 737 -13.29 -27.45 32.15
N THR A 738 -12.83 -28.60 31.66
CA THR A 738 -13.26 -29.92 32.16
C THR A 738 -12.52 -30.33 33.44
N TYR A 739 -12.98 -31.40 34.11
CA TYR A 739 -12.31 -31.95 35.29
C TYR A 739 -10.89 -32.43 34.95
N GLU A 740 -10.73 -33.13 33.84
CA GLU A 740 -9.48 -33.74 33.37
C GLU A 740 -8.46 -32.66 33.00
N GLN A 741 -8.92 -31.56 32.39
CA GLN A 741 -8.11 -30.37 32.10
C GLN A 741 -7.64 -29.69 33.39
N ALA A 742 -8.55 -29.48 34.35
CA ALA A 742 -8.20 -28.89 35.64
C ALA A 742 -7.21 -29.78 36.43
N GLU A 743 -7.43 -31.09 36.48
CA GLU A 743 -6.57 -32.04 37.18
C GLU A 743 -5.16 -32.09 36.55
N ALA A 744 -5.08 -32.18 35.22
CA ALA A 744 -3.81 -32.19 34.51
C ALA A 744 -3.00 -30.90 34.71
N VAL A 745 -3.66 -29.73 34.67
CA VAL A 745 -2.99 -28.44 34.86
C VAL A 745 -2.53 -28.25 36.30
N LEU A 746 -3.35 -28.59 37.30
CA LEU A 746 -2.98 -28.46 38.71
C LEU A 746 -1.91 -29.47 39.14
N GLY A 747 -1.88 -30.65 38.52
CA GLY A 747 -0.79 -31.63 38.67
C GLY A 747 0.56 -31.16 38.12
N ILE A 748 0.58 -30.17 37.22
CA ILE A 748 1.80 -29.57 36.64
C ILE A 748 2.15 -28.26 37.33
N ASN A 749 1.15 -27.42 37.67
CA ASN A 749 1.33 -26.15 38.37
C ASN A 749 0.13 -25.83 39.26
N GLY A 750 0.19 -26.26 40.52
CA GLY A 750 -0.87 -26.04 41.51
C GLY A 750 -1.13 -24.58 41.87
N LEU A 751 -0.23 -23.64 41.52
CA LEU A 751 -0.48 -22.21 41.73
C LEU A 751 -1.61 -21.66 40.84
N LEU A 752 -2.02 -22.40 39.81
CA LEU A 752 -3.14 -22.04 38.93
C LEU A 752 -4.52 -22.33 39.54
N LEU A 753 -4.58 -22.78 40.80
CA LEU A 753 -5.82 -23.11 41.50
C LEU A 753 -6.84 -21.96 41.52
N GLU A 754 -6.41 -20.71 41.69
CA GLU A 754 -7.32 -19.53 41.62
C GLU A 754 -8.11 -19.52 40.32
N PHE A 755 -7.42 -19.59 39.18
CA PHE A 755 -8.02 -19.57 37.84
C PHE A 755 -8.95 -20.76 37.58
N VAL A 756 -8.71 -21.93 38.18
CA VAL A 756 -9.62 -23.09 38.11
C VAL A 756 -10.88 -22.85 38.94
N THR A 757 -10.73 -22.33 40.16
CA THR A 757 -11.88 -22.06 41.05
C THR A 757 -12.79 -20.93 40.59
N GLU A 758 -12.30 -20.07 39.69
CA GLU A 758 -13.04 -18.97 39.07
C GLU A 758 -13.83 -19.38 37.82
N LYS A 759 -13.58 -20.57 37.24
CA LYS A 759 -14.31 -21.01 36.02
C LYS A 759 -15.76 -21.42 36.33
N PRO A 760 -16.72 -21.19 35.41
CA PRO A 760 -18.12 -21.60 35.60
C PRO A 760 -18.29 -23.10 35.94
N SER A 761 -17.52 -23.98 35.30
CA SER A 761 -17.55 -25.43 35.56
C SER A 761 -17.22 -25.81 36.99
N TRP A 762 -16.48 -24.96 37.73
CA TRP A 762 -16.21 -25.18 39.14
C TRP A 762 -17.50 -25.36 39.94
N GLN A 763 -18.59 -24.64 39.62
CA GLN A 763 -19.86 -24.86 40.34
C GLN A 763 -20.42 -26.27 40.10
N ASN A 764 -20.28 -26.79 38.88
CA ASN A 764 -20.81 -28.08 38.44
C ASN A 764 -19.97 -29.29 38.91
N PHE A 765 -18.69 -29.10 39.24
CA PHE A 765 -17.87 -30.19 39.81
C PHE A 765 -18.45 -30.71 41.13
N THR A 766 -18.43 -32.03 41.31
CA THR A 766 -18.85 -32.65 42.58
C THR A 766 -17.93 -32.23 43.72
N LYS A 767 -18.40 -32.41 44.97
CA LYS A 767 -17.57 -32.14 46.16
C LYS A 767 -16.28 -32.97 46.16
N GLU A 768 -16.36 -34.22 45.72
CA GLU A 768 -15.21 -35.13 45.61
C GLU A 768 -14.21 -34.63 44.57
N GLN A 769 -14.66 -34.26 43.37
CA GLN A 769 -13.81 -33.66 42.34
C GLN A 769 -13.12 -32.38 42.83
N LYS A 770 -13.85 -31.47 43.49
CA LYS A 770 -13.29 -30.26 44.10
C LYS A 770 -12.21 -30.58 45.14
N ASP A 771 -12.48 -31.55 46.00
CA ASP A 771 -11.53 -31.99 47.02
C ASP A 771 -10.27 -32.64 46.41
N LEU A 772 -10.42 -33.42 45.33
CA LEU A 772 -9.30 -34.00 44.57
C LEU A 772 -8.45 -32.91 43.88
N LEU A 773 -9.06 -31.94 43.21
CA LEU A 773 -8.34 -30.85 42.54
C LEU A 773 -7.55 -29.97 43.53
N VAL A 774 -8.13 -29.64 44.69
CA VAL A 774 -7.42 -28.88 45.75
C VAL A 774 -6.29 -29.71 46.36
N SER A 775 -6.52 -31.00 46.62
CA SER A 775 -5.49 -31.94 47.11
C SER A 775 -4.32 -32.07 46.12
N CYS A 776 -4.63 -32.15 44.82
CA CYS A 776 -3.66 -32.20 43.72
C CYS A 776 -2.81 -30.93 43.69
N ALA A 777 -3.44 -29.76 43.64
CA ALA A 777 -2.76 -28.46 43.62
C ALA A 777 -1.83 -28.26 44.83
N ILE A 778 -2.29 -28.56 46.05
CA ILE A 778 -1.50 -28.46 47.29
C ILE A 778 -0.39 -29.51 47.34
N THR A 779 -0.59 -30.67 46.73
CA THR A 779 0.43 -31.72 46.62
C THR A 779 1.56 -31.32 45.68
N GLN A 780 1.23 -30.70 44.55
CA GLN A 780 2.17 -30.17 43.57
C GLN A 780 2.92 -28.95 44.14
N ASN A 781 2.19 -27.96 44.68
CA ASN A 781 2.76 -26.78 45.31
C ASN A 781 1.93 -26.36 46.54
N PRO A 782 2.42 -26.56 47.77
CA PRO A 782 1.69 -26.20 48.99
C PRO A 782 1.25 -24.74 49.07
N TYR A 783 1.95 -23.80 48.42
CA TYR A 783 1.55 -22.38 48.38
C TYR A 783 0.27 -22.13 47.58
N ALA A 784 -0.24 -23.10 46.81
CA ALA A 784 -1.54 -23.06 46.15
C ALA A 784 -2.70 -22.73 47.12
N ILE A 785 -2.58 -23.11 48.40
CA ILE A 785 -3.59 -22.76 49.41
C ILE A 785 -3.83 -21.25 49.53
N LYS A 786 -2.79 -20.42 49.28
CA LYS A 786 -2.84 -18.95 49.33
C LYS A 786 -3.61 -18.33 48.16
N ARG A 787 -3.95 -19.14 47.16
CA ARG A 787 -4.72 -18.80 45.95
C ARG A 787 -6.22 -19.04 46.16
N MET A 788 -6.62 -19.75 47.21
CA MET A 788 -8.02 -19.89 47.60
C MET A 788 -8.46 -18.70 48.43
N LYS A 789 -9.60 -18.09 48.07
CA LYS A 789 -10.23 -16.99 48.83
C LYS A 789 -10.61 -17.41 50.25
N GLU A 790 -11.21 -18.59 50.40
CA GLU A 790 -11.67 -19.16 51.68
C GLU A 790 -11.31 -20.64 51.76
N PRO A 791 -10.06 -20.99 52.12
CA PRO A 791 -9.62 -22.39 52.17
C PRO A 791 -10.18 -23.14 53.38
N ASP A 792 -10.69 -24.36 53.16
CA ASP A 792 -11.10 -25.27 54.23
C ASP A 792 -9.91 -25.57 55.18
N PRO A 793 -10.10 -25.51 56.52
CA PRO A 793 -9.08 -25.85 57.51
C PRO A 793 -8.33 -27.17 57.26
N LYS A 794 -8.96 -28.19 56.65
CA LYS A 794 -8.29 -29.46 56.30
C LYS A 794 -7.17 -29.25 55.26
N TRP A 795 -7.41 -28.39 54.28
CA TRP A 795 -6.46 -28.05 53.22
C TRP A 795 -5.35 -27.13 53.71
N VAL A 796 -5.68 -26.16 54.57
CA VAL A 796 -4.67 -25.33 55.28
C VAL A 796 -3.73 -26.21 56.11
N SER A 797 -4.28 -27.20 56.82
CA SER A 797 -3.50 -28.16 57.61
C SER A 797 -2.55 -28.97 56.73
N MET A 798 -3.05 -29.55 55.63
CA MET A 798 -2.26 -30.32 54.66
C MET A 798 -1.12 -29.49 54.06
N ALA A 799 -1.39 -28.24 53.66
CA ALA A 799 -0.38 -27.34 53.11
C ALA A 799 0.72 -27.03 54.13
N ILE A 800 0.38 -26.75 55.38
CA ILE A 800 1.36 -26.48 56.46
C ILE A 800 2.20 -27.72 56.79
N PHE A 801 1.60 -28.92 56.80
CA PHE A 801 2.37 -30.15 57.04
C PHE A 801 3.37 -30.45 55.91
N LYS A 802 3.02 -30.16 54.66
CA LYS A 802 3.96 -30.23 53.52
C LYS A 802 5.01 -29.11 53.56
N LYS A 803 4.63 -27.89 53.95
CA LYS A 803 5.50 -26.69 53.91
C LYS A 803 5.19 -25.74 55.08
N LYS A 804 6.00 -25.84 56.14
CA LYS A 804 5.71 -25.29 57.47
C LYS A 804 5.64 -23.76 57.56
N ASP A 805 6.35 -23.00 56.72
CA ASP A 805 6.32 -21.53 56.70
C ASP A 805 4.98 -20.95 56.19
N ILE A 806 4.14 -21.76 55.56
CA ILE A 806 2.77 -21.36 55.18
C ILE A 806 1.96 -20.91 56.40
N ILE A 807 2.27 -21.40 57.60
CA ILE A 807 1.61 -21.00 58.86
C ILE A 807 1.65 -19.48 59.12
N ILE A 808 2.65 -18.77 58.57
CA ILE A 808 2.75 -17.31 58.68
C ILE A 808 1.53 -16.62 58.04
N SER A 809 1.00 -17.17 56.94
CA SER A 809 -0.21 -16.67 56.29
C SER A 809 -1.50 -17.15 56.96
N TYR A 810 -1.45 -18.18 57.81
CA TYR A 810 -2.61 -18.75 58.50
C TYR A 810 -2.35 -18.88 60.02
N PRO A 811 -2.12 -17.78 60.76
CA PRO A 811 -1.68 -17.86 62.14
C PRO A 811 -2.78 -18.33 63.12
N LYS A 812 -4.04 -18.43 62.67
CA LYS A 812 -5.21 -18.86 63.46
C LYS A 812 -5.47 -20.39 63.42
N VAL A 813 -4.49 -21.19 63.01
CA VAL A 813 -4.59 -22.68 63.04
C VAL A 813 -4.50 -23.24 64.46
N SER A 814 -4.86 -24.53 64.62
CA SER A 814 -4.90 -25.19 65.93
C SER A 814 -3.52 -25.30 66.60
N GLU A 815 -3.52 -25.38 67.94
CA GLU A 815 -2.31 -25.57 68.75
C GLU A 815 -1.49 -26.79 68.29
N TYR A 816 -2.15 -27.86 67.86
CA TYR A 816 -1.49 -29.07 67.35
C TYR A 816 -0.60 -28.79 66.12
N ILE A 817 -1.12 -28.02 65.16
CA ILE A 817 -0.39 -27.65 63.94
C ILE A 817 0.77 -26.71 64.29
N TRP A 818 0.52 -25.72 65.16
CA TRP A 818 1.56 -24.83 65.68
C TRP A 818 2.69 -25.58 66.38
N VAL A 819 2.37 -26.50 67.30
CA VAL A 819 3.37 -27.35 67.99
C VAL A 819 4.15 -28.21 67.00
N SER A 820 3.51 -28.72 65.93
CA SER A 820 4.21 -29.44 64.86
C SER A 820 5.22 -28.57 64.10
N VAL A 821 4.87 -27.32 63.78
CA VAL A 821 5.80 -26.37 63.14
C VAL A 821 6.95 -25.99 64.07
N LEU A 822 6.65 -25.62 65.32
CA LEU A 822 7.63 -25.12 66.29
C LEU A 822 8.66 -26.17 66.71
N LYS A 823 8.35 -27.47 66.59
CA LYS A 823 9.33 -28.57 66.73
C LYS A 823 10.47 -28.52 65.70
N THR A 824 10.27 -27.87 64.55
CA THR A 824 11.26 -27.72 63.48
C THR A 824 11.75 -26.28 63.33
N TYR A 825 10.84 -25.30 63.41
CA TYR A 825 11.14 -23.88 63.22
C TYR A 825 10.68 -23.05 64.43
N PRO A 826 11.41 -23.08 65.56
CA PRO A 826 10.98 -22.44 66.80
C PRO A 826 10.79 -20.92 66.67
N HIS A 827 11.56 -20.27 65.78
CA HIS A 827 11.47 -18.83 65.51
C HIS A 827 10.14 -18.40 64.86
N MET A 828 9.34 -19.34 64.33
CA MET A 828 8.03 -19.04 63.75
C MET A 828 7.01 -18.60 64.81
N ILE A 829 7.30 -18.78 66.11
CA ILE A 829 6.41 -18.39 67.21
C ILE A 829 6.04 -16.91 67.22
N LYS A 830 6.88 -16.04 66.64
CA LYS A 830 6.61 -14.59 66.52
C LYS A 830 5.40 -14.23 65.66
N TYR A 831 5.02 -15.14 64.76
CA TYR A 831 3.84 -15.02 63.92
C TYR A 831 2.58 -15.60 64.57
N ALA A 832 2.70 -16.33 65.69
CA ALA A 832 1.56 -16.86 66.41
C ALA A 832 0.74 -15.72 67.06
N ILE A 833 -0.58 -15.80 66.92
CA ILE A 833 -1.51 -14.95 67.65
C ILE A 833 -1.74 -15.62 69.01
N ASN A 834 -1.32 -14.95 70.09
CA ASN A 834 -1.45 -15.42 71.48
C ASN A 834 -0.91 -16.85 71.70
N PRO A 835 0.41 -17.09 71.56
CA PRO A 835 0.99 -18.43 71.66
C PRO A 835 0.72 -19.05 73.05
N THR A 836 0.13 -20.26 73.08
CA THR A 836 -0.16 -20.97 74.34
C THR A 836 1.11 -21.36 75.09
N TYR A 837 1.02 -21.61 76.39
CA TYR A 837 2.13 -22.12 77.20
C TYR A 837 2.86 -23.32 76.53
N LYS A 838 2.11 -24.24 75.92
CA LYS A 838 2.65 -25.42 75.25
C LYS A 838 3.38 -25.07 73.94
N MET A 839 2.87 -24.10 73.17
CA MET A 839 3.58 -23.56 72.00
C MET A 839 4.88 -22.89 72.42
N GLN A 840 4.82 -22.04 73.45
CA GLN A 840 5.98 -21.35 74.03
C GLN A 840 7.05 -22.34 74.52
N ALA A 841 6.66 -23.33 75.34
CA ALA A 841 7.56 -24.37 75.84
C ALA A 841 8.18 -25.20 74.71
N THR A 842 7.41 -25.51 73.67
CA THR A 842 7.92 -26.26 72.51
C THR A 842 8.98 -25.47 71.74
N ALA A 843 8.77 -24.17 71.55
CA ALA A 843 9.72 -23.30 70.86
C ALA A 843 11.01 -23.08 71.68
N ILE A 844 10.87 -22.76 72.98
CA ILE A 844 12.00 -22.54 73.89
C ILE A 844 12.88 -23.79 74.05
N ARG A 845 12.28 -24.98 74.20
CA ARG A 845 13.03 -26.26 74.27
C ARG A 845 13.77 -26.62 72.99
N LYS A 846 13.47 -25.97 71.86
CA LYS A 846 14.19 -26.14 70.59
C LYS A 846 15.19 -25.03 70.31
N ASN A 847 14.92 -23.80 70.72
CA ASN A 847 15.89 -22.71 70.71
C ASN A 847 15.54 -21.67 71.79
N PRO A 848 16.25 -21.60 72.93
CA PRO A 848 15.97 -20.65 74.00
C PRO A 848 16.01 -19.18 73.56
N TYR A 849 16.80 -18.83 72.54
CA TYR A 849 16.95 -17.44 72.07
C TYR A 849 15.66 -16.86 71.48
N VAL A 850 14.69 -17.70 71.07
CA VAL A 850 13.39 -17.22 70.55
C VAL A 850 12.50 -16.59 71.64
N LEU A 851 12.89 -16.64 72.91
CA LEU A 851 12.22 -15.92 74.01
C LEU A 851 12.03 -14.42 73.68
N ASN A 852 13.00 -13.84 72.97
CA ASN A 852 12.94 -12.44 72.51
C ASN A 852 11.82 -12.19 71.48
N GLU A 853 11.48 -13.21 70.69
CA GLU A 853 10.46 -13.15 69.63
C GLU A 853 9.06 -13.56 70.11
N ILE A 854 8.92 -14.16 71.30
CA ILE A 854 7.62 -14.50 71.90
C ILE A 854 6.91 -13.23 72.35
N LYS A 855 5.67 -13.04 71.88
CA LYS A 855 4.75 -12.01 72.38
C LYS A 855 4.16 -12.49 73.71
N ASN A 856 4.34 -11.70 74.77
CA ASN A 856 3.86 -11.97 76.13
C ASN A 856 4.24 -13.39 76.63
N PRO A 857 5.54 -13.68 76.83
CA PRO A 857 5.98 -14.97 77.36
C PRO A 857 5.45 -15.18 78.80
N ASP A 858 5.00 -16.39 79.10
CA ASP A 858 4.62 -16.80 80.45
C ASP A 858 5.86 -16.77 81.37
N THR A 859 5.71 -16.31 82.61
CA THR A 859 6.81 -16.20 83.58
C THR A 859 7.59 -17.52 83.74
N LYS A 860 6.92 -18.67 83.72
CA LYS A 860 7.55 -20.00 83.77
C LYS A 860 8.42 -20.28 82.54
N ILE A 861 8.01 -19.78 81.37
CA ILE A 861 8.75 -19.89 80.12
C ILE A 861 10.00 -18.99 80.15
N ILE A 862 9.94 -17.81 80.78
CA ILE A 862 11.12 -16.97 81.00
C ILE A 862 12.15 -17.72 81.87
N HIS A 863 11.72 -18.30 82.98
CA HIS A 863 12.58 -19.11 83.86
C HIS A 863 13.17 -20.33 83.12
N GLU A 864 12.35 -21.06 82.35
CA GLU A 864 12.78 -22.23 81.58
C GLU A 864 13.81 -21.85 80.48
N ALA A 865 13.57 -20.77 79.74
CA ALA A 865 14.49 -20.29 78.72
C ALA A 865 15.85 -19.87 79.29
N ILE A 866 15.85 -19.14 80.41
CA ILE A 866 17.09 -18.73 81.09
C ILE A 866 17.84 -19.93 81.69
N GLY A 867 17.12 -20.95 82.19
CA GLY A 867 17.74 -22.20 82.65
C GLY A 867 18.40 -23.01 81.52
N LEU A 868 17.84 -22.94 80.30
CA LEU A 868 18.41 -23.56 79.10
C LEU A 868 19.54 -22.73 78.46
N CYS A 869 19.52 -21.40 78.61
CA CYS A 869 20.56 -20.49 78.14
C CYS A 869 20.77 -19.32 79.12
N GLY A 870 21.78 -19.44 79.99
CA GLY A 870 22.03 -18.50 81.08
C GLY A 870 22.27 -17.07 80.61
N SER A 871 22.87 -16.89 79.42
CA SER A 871 23.13 -15.58 78.81
C SER A 871 21.88 -14.72 78.60
N LEU A 872 20.68 -15.32 78.51
CA LEU A 872 19.42 -14.59 78.37
C LEU A 872 19.06 -13.75 79.60
N ILE A 873 19.63 -14.06 80.77
CA ILE A 873 19.42 -13.29 82.01
C ILE A 873 19.89 -11.82 81.88
N LEU A 874 20.85 -11.57 80.99
CA LEU A 874 21.46 -10.25 80.78
C LEU A 874 20.57 -9.31 79.95
N ASN A 875 19.46 -9.78 79.36
CA ASN A 875 18.55 -8.91 78.63
C ASN A 875 17.67 -8.11 79.62
N PRO A 876 17.74 -6.76 79.63
CA PRO A 876 16.99 -5.93 80.58
C PRO A 876 15.47 -6.16 80.55
N LYS A 877 14.91 -6.59 79.41
CA LYS A 877 13.49 -6.92 79.24
C LYS A 877 12.97 -7.92 80.27
N TYR A 878 13.84 -8.81 80.78
CA TYR A 878 13.45 -9.86 81.73
C TYR A 878 13.79 -9.55 83.19
N LYS A 879 14.49 -8.45 83.49
CA LYS A 879 14.86 -8.04 84.87
C LYS A 879 13.68 -8.06 85.87
N PRO A 880 12.44 -7.65 85.53
CA PRO A 880 11.30 -7.72 86.44
C PRO A 880 10.80 -9.14 86.81
N TYR A 881 11.22 -10.17 86.07
CA TYR A 881 10.72 -11.54 86.18
C TYR A 881 11.77 -12.54 86.71
N ILE A 882 12.98 -12.08 87.03
CA ILE A 882 14.09 -12.92 87.47
C ILE A 882 14.07 -13.07 88.99
N ASP A 883 13.99 -14.32 89.47
CA ASP A 883 14.10 -14.67 90.89
C ASP A 883 15.48 -15.29 91.24
N ASN A 884 15.73 -15.50 92.54
CA ASN A 884 16.99 -16.09 93.02
C ASN A 884 17.24 -17.50 92.47
N ASN A 885 16.19 -18.29 92.19
CA ASN A 885 16.35 -19.63 91.62
C ASN A 885 16.76 -19.55 90.14
N THR A 886 16.21 -18.59 89.40
CA THR A 886 16.55 -18.31 88.01
C THR A 886 17.98 -17.80 87.88
N ARG A 887 18.43 -16.90 88.76
CA ARG A 887 19.84 -16.47 88.80
C ARG A 887 20.78 -17.67 89.04
N LYS A 888 20.49 -18.50 90.04
CA LYS A 888 21.25 -19.73 90.34
C LYS A 888 21.24 -20.73 89.15
N ALA A 889 20.12 -20.89 88.45
CA ALA A 889 20.01 -21.73 87.26
C ALA A 889 20.80 -21.19 86.05
N ALA A 890 20.73 -19.88 85.81
CA ALA A 890 21.47 -19.20 84.75
C ALA A 890 22.99 -19.34 84.94
N ILE A 891 23.47 -19.08 86.17
CA ILE A 891 24.89 -19.19 86.53
C ILE A 891 25.36 -20.65 86.43
N LYS A 892 24.49 -21.62 86.76
CA LYS A 892 24.78 -23.05 86.58
C LYS A 892 24.91 -23.43 85.09
N ASN A 893 24.14 -22.79 84.20
CA ASN A 893 24.20 -23.02 82.75
C ASN A 893 25.40 -22.32 82.10
N ASN A 894 25.70 -21.07 82.49
CA ASN A 894 26.83 -20.29 81.99
C ASN A 894 27.47 -19.47 83.13
N PRO A 895 28.52 -19.98 83.79
CA PRO A 895 29.16 -19.29 84.92
C PRO A 895 29.70 -17.89 84.59
N PHE A 896 30.14 -17.65 83.35
CA PHE A 896 30.72 -16.36 82.91
C PHE A 896 29.75 -15.18 82.93
N ILE A 897 28.45 -15.41 83.16
CA ILE A 897 27.47 -14.32 83.36
C ILE A 897 27.57 -13.71 84.76
N ALA A 898 28.18 -14.42 85.72
CA ALA A 898 28.35 -13.96 87.10
C ALA A 898 29.06 -12.60 87.18
N ASP A 899 30.10 -12.41 86.36
CA ASP A 899 30.88 -11.17 86.28
C ASP A 899 30.11 -10.01 85.62
N LYS A 900 28.93 -10.29 85.07
CA LYS A 900 28.05 -9.34 84.37
C LYS A 900 26.71 -9.12 85.08
N LEU A 901 26.55 -9.69 86.28
CA LEU A 901 25.35 -9.58 87.11
C LEU A 901 25.59 -8.68 88.32
N ASP A 902 24.71 -7.69 88.49
CA ASP A 902 24.67 -6.87 89.70
C ASP A 902 24.40 -7.74 90.95
N ASP A 903 25.03 -7.37 92.07
CA ASP A 903 24.77 -7.92 93.41
C ASP A 903 24.80 -9.45 93.51
N ILE A 904 25.91 -10.07 93.10
CA ILE A 904 26.09 -11.53 93.20
C ILE A 904 26.28 -12.02 94.65
N SER A 905 25.36 -12.89 95.09
CA SER A 905 25.29 -13.41 96.45
C SER A 905 26.37 -14.45 96.77
N THR A 906 26.63 -14.68 98.05
CA THR A 906 27.61 -15.67 98.53
C THR A 906 27.31 -17.09 98.04
N ASP A 907 26.03 -17.45 97.89
CA ASP A 907 25.63 -18.75 97.35
C ASP A 907 25.87 -18.89 95.85
N GLU A 908 25.66 -17.81 95.09
CA GLU A 908 25.95 -17.79 93.66
C GLU A 908 27.47 -17.85 93.41
N LYS A 909 28.27 -17.13 94.22
CA LYS A 909 29.74 -17.24 94.21
C LYS A 909 30.21 -18.67 94.50
N LYS A 910 29.59 -19.37 95.46
CA LYS A 910 29.88 -20.81 95.70
C LYS A 910 29.56 -21.69 94.49
N ILE A 911 28.49 -21.40 93.75
CA ILE A 911 28.12 -22.15 92.53
C ILE A 911 29.16 -21.89 91.42
N VAL A 912 29.57 -20.64 91.18
CA VAL A 912 30.63 -20.29 90.22
C VAL A 912 31.93 -21.00 90.57
N ASN A 913 32.41 -20.84 91.80
CA ASN A 913 33.67 -21.44 92.25
C ASN A 913 33.65 -22.97 92.13
N ARG A 914 32.53 -23.62 92.45
CA ARG A 914 32.36 -25.08 92.32
C ARG A 914 32.34 -25.55 90.86
N ILE A 915 31.81 -24.77 89.93
CA ILE A 915 31.81 -25.15 88.51
C ILE A 915 33.19 -24.90 87.88
N ASN A 916 33.85 -23.81 88.26
CA ASN A 916 35.22 -23.53 87.80
C ASN A 916 36.22 -24.57 88.33
N SER A 917 36.10 -24.99 89.60
CA SER A 917 36.99 -26.02 90.15
C SER A 917 36.89 -27.38 89.44
N TYR A 918 35.73 -27.72 88.87
CA TYR A 918 35.60 -28.93 88.04
C TYR A 918 36.18 -28.76 86.62
N LYS A 919 36.31 -27.53 86.10
CA LYS A 919 36.98 -27.29 84.81
C LYS A 919 38.50 -27.32 84.91
N ASP A 920 39.05 -26.94 86.06
CA ASP A 920 40.48 -27.01 86.34
C ASP A 920 40.95 -28.47 86.61
N GLU A 921 40.03 -29.39 86.91
CA GLU A 921 40.31 -30.84 87.09
C GLU A 921 40.20 -31.68 85.80
N GLU A 922 39.64 -31.14 84.70
CA GLU A 922 39.33 -31.89 83.47
C GLU A 922 40.29 -31.53 82.29
N PHE A 923 41.47 -31.01 82.60
CA PHE A 923 42.51 -30.61 81.62
C PHE A 923 43.88 -31.29 81.84
N GLU A 924 43.88 -32.58 82.17
CA GLU A 924 45.03 -33.47 81.88
C GLU A 924 44.58 -34.67 81.04
N VAL A 925 45.47 -35.09 80.13
CA VAL A 925 45.40 -36.26 79.22
C VAL A 925 44.54 -36.10 77.94
N ASN A 926 45.27 -35.83 76.85
CA ASN A 926 45.19 -36.44 75.51
C ASN A 926 43.84 -37.01 75.03
N ASP A 927 43.37 -36.56 73.86
CA ASP A 927 43.38 -37.49 72.70
C ASP A 927 43.41 -36.81 71.32
N LEU A 928 43.83 -37.60 70.33
CA LEU A 928 43.85 -37.27 68.90
C LEU A 928 42.63 -37.87 68.19
N ASN A 929 42.16 -37.17 67.15
CA ASN A 929 41.38 -37.68 66.01
C ASN A 929 39.90 -38.09 66.23
N ASP A 930 39.21 -38.13 65.08
CA ASP A 930 37.83 -38.53 64.82
C ASP A 930 36.70 -37.82 65.59
N MET A 931 36.08 -36.84 64.91
CA MET A 931 34.64 -36.81 64.64
C MET A 931 34.26 -35.60 63.75
N SER A 932 34.44 -35.75 62.44
CA SER A 932 33.86 -34.84 61.42
C SER A 932 33.04 -35.60 60.37
N LEU A 933 32.07 -36.37 60.86
CA LEU A 933 31.05 -37.05 60.06
C LEU A 933 29.71 -37.07 60.81
N GLU A 934 28.61 -37.14 60.05
CA GLU A 934 27.21 -37.24 60.49
C GLU A 934 26.57 -35.97 61.11
N LEU A 935 26.39 -34.96 60.26
CA LEU A 935 25.13 -34.22 60.21
C LEU A 935 24.29 -34.76 59.05
N ALA A 936 23.33 -35.63 59.37
CA ALA A 936 22.24 -36.10 58.51
C ALA A 936 20.90 -35.91 59.25
#